data_AF-A0A937NCZ5-F1
#
_entry.id   AF-A0A937NCZ5-F1
#
_cell.length_a   1.000
_cell.length_b   1.000
_cell.length_c   1.000
_cell.angle_alpha   90.00
_cell.angle_beta   90.00
_cell.angle_gamma   90.00
#
_symmetry.space_group_name_H-M   'P 1'
#
loop_
_entity.id
_entity.type
_entity.pdbx_description
1 polymer ?
#
loop_
_entity_poly.entity_id
_entity_poly.type
_entity_poly.pdbx_seq_one_letter_code
_entity_poly.pdbx_strand_id
1 'polypeptide(L)'
;MNRSLLSQSRNVWSLSRNSRFLRPFLTVLLMCMCQVVHAQEIRLLRANPDPYGYPRPAPGETDVPVATSLFFQVGFQKKDATDAVLPDSISVRIGPVGKEQVEILKPGRVFADGYTGKITSNDRRGPAVAVYLDGADELAPSTTYVVSVTARSREGAVLGREKGTWRFTTGGEAVAHTLPLQLDLSAPSVRWQGGFFTGFCKPSFCTSASNRIPGYELMDEVRKQSPKAWSLQRDFTLTGMERQPRFLSQKPPNVVRERETRRIVSMDKGDEGTILCVEDFFGHQQYNIASDRSLREDYHPGDEVLIADGVNSAEAKVLEIVKDTRGARRLRVTTFDEPADGWKLEYAGALPKAEDPNSPGLFPPGGCYFIKLRPHGTPHYYWGRVDKEWDIAQRFQRRLVVNFVDAPGDLAIDGRDFTYPKDYAEYHEVVRVYTTHVIERYGDACLDFHWSVFNEPDLAAAFWRSRDWNELQKFYDYTVDAILRAFEDQGYDSNRVFVGGLEIGAIFGARIEQPVLGIFLAHCSPKATRDGALPKNAAVGDPRLDGRRSERVEELCRTGDGKGTPCDFISIHSYNASVVTAAKLIRAKEIALEIDSEYYADLWVNSYESCPDWAPPPDLAAADSYLGNGYFPTWCADVIRRQLSKAAEDARFAFGETILTFWPWPNSNFRGHNNATRVIAVDEDGDGRTDRSETVAMPILNFLGLVSRMGDDYWALPETVVGPYVVSGCASKTEDALYVLLYSHNQRDVQTRAEDTFETTLAFEHVPWKKTRVQEYRFDKQNNSYFELGLQLRDRPAGASRGVRLTADEVSKLVDQLNSEDTAEQIAAIKKATTLSVIPEEVAAAAFRLYERTKDDAVRKAIMKAGQKAMGQQVCYTPDEVEQVRKRSTLTVTRESSHTVDREGGLLLPLTIAANGANFVIIQPQESP
;
A
#
# COMPACT_ATOMS: atom_id res chain seq x y z
N MET A 1 0.88 44.22 -33.60
CA MET A 1 0.69 44.37 -35.06
C MET A 1 0.16 43.05 -35.61
N ASN A 2 -0.98 43.11 -36.30
CA ASN A 2 -1.78 42.07 -36.99
C ASN A 2 -2.30 40.89 -36.13
N ARG A 3 -3.58 40.79 -35.69
CA ARG A 3 -4.90 40.70 -36.42
C ARG A 3 -4.87 39.67 -37.56
N SER A 4 -5.84 38.80 -37.84
CA SER A 4 -7.15 38.39 -37.28
C SER A 4 -7.75 37.36 -38.27
N LEU A 5 -8.64 36.47 -37.82
CA LEU A 5 -9.96 36.07 -38.41
C LEU A 5 -10.25 34.57 -38.06
N LEU A 6 -11.22 34.17 -37.21
CA LEU A 6 -12.71 34.28 -37.29
C LEU A 6 -13.25 33.77 -38.63
N SER A 7 -14.31 32.96 -38.78
CA SER A 7 -15.36 32.47 -37.89
C SER A 7 -16.39 31.64 -38.69
N GLN A 8 -17.22 30.85 -38.00
CA GLN A 8 -18.66 30.62 -38.23
C GLN A 8 -19.19 29.90 -39.49
N SER A 9 -20.01 28.85 -39.26
CA SER A 9 -21.49 28.82 -39.46
C SER A 9 -21.99 27.36 -39.39
N ARG A 10 -22.67 26.88 -38.34
CA ARG A 10 -24.12 26.90 -38.06
C ARG A 10 -25.06 26.54 -39.24
N ASN A 11 -25.72 25.39 -39.05
CA ASN A 11 -27.17 25.12 -39.15
C ASN A 11 -27.84 24.62 -40.44
N VAL A 12 -28.46 23.43 -40.27
CA VAL A 12 -29.83 23.02 -40.65
C VAL A 12 -30.08 22.66 -42.12
N TRP A 13 -30.53 21.43 -42.39
CA TRP A 13 -31.82 21.11 -43.03
C TRP A 13 -32.14 19.62 -42.82
N SER A 14 -33.41 19.35 -42.49
CA SER A 14 -34.02 18.05 -42.19
C SER A 14 -34.85 17.53 -43.37
N LEU A 15 -35.36 16.29 -43.22
CA LEU A 15 -36.37 15.56 -44.03
C LEU A 15 -35.79 14.80 -45.24
N SER A 16 -36.16 13.55 -45.56
CA SER A 16 -37.44 12.86 -45.34
C SER A 16 -37.34 11.32 -45.31
N ARG A 17 -38.42 10.73 -44.79
CA ARG A 17 -38.77 9.32 -44.53
C ARG A 17 -38.92 8.38 -45.74
N ASN A 18 -38.80 7.08 -45.41
CA ASN A 18 -39.54 5.90 -45.91
C ASN A 18 -39.28 5.33 -47.32
N SER A 19 -38.81 4.08 -47.39
CA SER A 19 -39.70 2.90 -47.58
C SER A 19 -38.91 1.58 -47.69
N ARG A 20 -39.56 0.51 -47.21
CA ARG A 20 -39.12 -0.90 -47.15
C ARG A 20 -39.11 -1.52 -48.55
N PHE A 21 -38.18 -2.43 -48.83
CA PHE A 21 -38.41 -3.85 -49.20
C PHE A 21 -37.21 -4.51 -49.93
N LEU A 22 -36.99 -5.79 -49.58
CA LEU A 22 -36.26 -6.85 -50.30
C LEU A 22 -34.72 -6.77 -50.50
N ARG A 23 -34.00 -7.54 -49.66
CA ARG A 23 -32.93 -8.47 -50.11
C ARG A 23 -33.53 -9.44 -51.16
N PRO A 24 -32.79 -9.99 -52.15
CA PRO A 24 -31.39 -10.45 -52.04
C PRO A 24 -30.52 -10.23 -53.30
N PHE A 25 -29.19 -10.17 -53.16
CA PHE A 25 -28.17 -10.61 -54.13
C PHE A 25 -26.83 -9.99 -53.71
N LEU A 26 -26.15 -10.59 -52.73
CA LEU A 26 -24.68 -10.55 -52.65
C LEU A 26 -24.18 -11.62 -51.67
N THR A 27 -24.57 -12.86 -51.94
CA THR A 27 -23.71 -14.00 -51.64
C THR A 27 -22.84 -14.19 -52.88
N VAL A 28 -21.54 -14.44 -52.69
CA VAL A 28 -20.52 -14.64 -53.75
C VAL A 28 -19.80 -13.37 -54.23
N LEU A 29 -19.21 -12.62 -53.28
CA LEU A 29 -17.82 -12.17 -53.44
C LEU A 29 -17.05 -12.51 -52.17
N LEU A 30 -16.77 -13.81 -52.04
CA LEU A 30 -15.79 -14.34 -51.12
C LEU A 30 -14.41 -13.93 -51.66
N MET A 31 -13.58 -13.36 -50.77
CA MET A 31 -12.11 -13.45 -50.68
C MET A 31 -11.40 -12.09 -50.54
N CYS A 32 -10.59 -12.03 -49.47
CA CYS A 32 -9.50 -11.10 -49.22
C CYS A 32 -9.85 -9.70 -48.67
N MET A 33 -10.62 -9.66 -47.59
CA MET A 33 -10.18 -8.86 -46.44
C MET A 33 -9.87 -9.83 -45.32
N CYS A 34 -8.66 -10.41 -45.37
CA CYS A 34 -8.01 -10.92 -44.19
C CYS A 34 -8.06 -9.79 -43.15
N GLN A 35 -8.92 -9.89 -42.15
CA GLN A 35 -8.47 -9.46 -40.85
C GLN A 35 -7.24 -10.33 -40.59
N VAL A 36 -6.07 -9.78 -40.87
CA VAL A 36 -4.83 -10.30 -40.32
C VAL A 36 -5.03 -10.16 -38.83
N VAL A 37 -5.59 -11.21 -38.20
CA VAL A 37 -5.42 -11.46 -36.79
C VAL A 37 -3.91 -11.48 -36.65
N HIS A 38 -3.33 -10.35 -36.26
CA HIS A 38 -1.91 -10.28 -35.99
C HIS A 38 -1.65 -11.37 -34.95
N ALA A 39 -0.90 -12.41 -35.36
CA ALA A 39 -0.52 -13.47 -34.45
C ALA A 39 0.08 -12.81 -33.20
N GLN A 40 -0.56 -13.01 -32.06
CA GLN A 40 -0.12 -12.40 -30.82
C GLN A 40 1.25 -12.97 -30.47
N GLU A 41 2.26 -12.12 -30.35
CA GLU A 41 3.63 -12.55 -30.14
C GLU A 41 3.91 -12.73 -28.64
N ILE A 42 4.41 -13.93 -28.27
CA ILE A 42 4.92 -14.20 -26.92
C ILE A 42 6.26 -13.49 -26.74
N ARG A 43 6.46 -12.88 -25.58
CA ARG A 43 7.69 -12.15 -25.21
C ARG A 43 8.13 -12.48 -23.79
N LEU A 44 9.43 -12.37 -23.58
CA LEU A 44 10.00 -12.21 -22.24
C LEU A 44 9.62 -10.80 -21.74
N LEU A 45 8.77 -10.74 -20.72
CA LEU A 45 8.33 -9.47 -20.15
C LEU A 45 9.47 -8.84 -19.36
N ARG A 46 9.50 -7.51 -19.32
CA ARG A 46 10.53 -6.74 -18.61
C ARG A 46 9.92 -5.70 -17.69
N ALA A 47 10.53 -5.52 -16.53
CA ALA A 47 10.27 -4.44 -15.59
C ALA A 47 11.60 -3.95 -15.01
N ASN A 48 11.76 -2.63 -14.89
CA ASN A 48 12.97 -2.04 -14.32
C ASN A 48 13.13 -2.50 -12.87
N PRO A 49 14.36 -2.79 -12.43
CA PRO A 49 14.60 -3.21 -11.07
C PRO A 49 14.62 -1.99 -10.15
N ASP A 50 13.54 -1.79 -9.38
CA ASP A 50 13.41 -0.74 -8.35
C ASP A 50 12.37 -1.13 -7.29
N PRO A 51 12.75 -1.87 -6.24
CA PRO A 51 13.91 -2.76 -6.21
C PRO A 51 13.64 -4.07 -6.96
N TYR A 52 12.36 -4.49 -7.09
CA TYR A 52 11.97 -5.77 -7.67
C TYR A 52 11.65 -5.67 -9.17
N GLY A 53 12.61 -6.05 -10.01
CA GLY A 53 12.45 -6.10 -11.48
C GLY A 53 12.36 -7.53 -12.03
N TYR A 54 12.13 -7.64 -13.34
CA TYR A 54 12.26 -8.91 -14.05
C TYR A 54 12.69 -8.70 -15.51
N PRO A 55 13.43 -9.64 -16.13
CA PRO A 55 14.00 -10.84 -15.50
C PRO A 55 15.02 -10.46 -14.41
N ARG A 56 15.21 -11.35 -13.43
CA ARG A 56 16.21 -11.28 -12.37
C ARG A 56 17.12 -12.51 -12.47
N PRO A 57 18.46 -12.36 -12.46
CA PRO A 57 19.20 -11.10 -12.57
C PRO A 57 18.81 -10.31 -13.83
N ALA A 58 18.88 -8.99 -13.73
CA ALA A 58 18.47 -8.05 -14.77
C ALA A 58 19.37 -8.15 -16.01
N PRO A 59 18.86 -7.83 -17.21
CA PRO A 59 19.67 -7.83 -18.42
C PRO A 59 20.84 -6.86 -18.28
N GLY A 60 22.07 -7.39 -18.39
CA GLY A 60 23.31 -6.64 -18.25
C GLY A 60 23.75 -6.39 -16.81
N GLU A 61 23.09 -6.97 -15.82
CA GLU A 61 23.50 -6.84 -14.42
C GLU A 61 24.89 -7.45 -14.18
N THR A 62 25.71 -6.75 -13.40
CA THR A 62 27.05 -7.18 -12.97
C THR A 62 27.06 -7.43 -11.47
N ASP A 63 28.11 -8.10 -10.99
CA ASP A 63 28.31 -8.36 -9.55
C ASP A 63 27.17 -9.13 -8.90
N VAL A 64 26.53 -10.01 -9.68
CA VAL A 64 25.48 -10.90 -9.19
C VAL A 64 26.10 -11.96 -8.27
N PRO A 65 25.55 -12.25 -7.09
CA PRO A 65 26.05 -13.31 -6.23
C PRO A 65 26.15 -14.65 -6.97
N VAL A 66 27.18 -15.45 -6.69
CA VAL A 66 27.36 -16.76 -7.32
C VAL A 66 26.21 -17.74 -6.98
N ALA A 67 25.66 -17.61 -5.77
CA ALA A 67 24.48 -18.35 -5.31
C ALA A 67 23.17 -17.63 -5.66
N THR A 68 22.86 -17.42 -6.95
CA THR A 68 21.68 -16.65 -7.39
C THR A 68 20.53 -17.51 -7.92
N SER A 69 19.30 -17.05 -7.69
CA SER A 69 18.10 -17.61 -8.31
C SER A 69 17.71 -16.82 -9.56
N LEU A 70 16.96 -17.44 -10.47
CA LEU A 70 16.39 -16.79 -11.65
C LEU A 70 14.90 -16.53 -11.46
N PHE A 71 14.44 -15.34 -11.83
CA PHE A 71 13.02 -15.04 -11.94
C PHE A 71 12.71 -14.33 -13.26
N PHE A 72 11.65 -14.72 -13.95
CA PHE A 72 11.19 -14.01 -15.14
C PHE A 72 9.71 -14.25 -15.42
N GLN A 73 9.15 -13.43 -16.31
CA GLN A 73 7.78 -13.60 -16.76
C GLN A 73 7.71 -13.71 -18.29
N VAL A 74 6.88 -14.60 -18.78
CA VAL A 74 6.61 -14.81 -20.20
C VAL A 74 5.14 -14.52 -20.45
N GLY A 75 4.85 -13.69 -21.44
CA GLY A 75 3.47 -13.29 -21.75
C GLY A 75 3.39 -12.56 -23.08
N PHE A 76 2.28 -11.88 -23.31
CA PHE A 76 2.05 -11.11 -24.54
C PHE A 76 2.31 -9.62 -24.31
N GLN A 77 2.64 -8.89 -25.38
CA GLN A 77 2.83 -7.44 -25.30
C GLN A 77 1.55 -6.69 -24.89
N LYS A 78 0.39 -7.22 -25.31
CA LYS A 78 -0.92 -6.65 -25.00
C LYS A 78 -1.53 -7.37 -23.79
N LYS A 79 -2.07 -6.59 -22.84
CA LYS A 79 -2.69 -7.13 -21.61
C LYS A 79 -4.03 -7.82 -21.86
N ASP A 80 -4.71 -7.48 -22.96
CA ASP A 80 -5.99 -8.03 -23.41
C ASP A 80 -5.83 -9.21 -24.40
N ALA A 81 -4.67 -9.88 -24.37
CA ALA A 81 -4.45 -11.09 -25.16
C ALA A 81 -5.49 -12.17 -24.78
N THR A 82 -6.11 -12.79 -25.79
CA THR A 82 -7.08 -13.88 -25.64
C THR A 82 -6.41 -15.26 -25.67
N ASP A 83 -5.19 -15.31 -26.19
CA ASP A 83 -4.31 -16.47 -26.15
C ASP A 83 -3.57 -16.53 -24.80
N ALA A 84 -3.11 -17.72 -24.40
CA ALA A 84 -2.43 -17.95 -23.13
C ALA A 84 -1.15 -18.75 -23.32
N VAL A 85 -0.08 -18.34 -22.64
CA VAL A 85 1.18 -19.10 -22.61
C VAL A 85 0.94 -20.42 -21.90
N LEU A 86 1.34 -21.54 -22.51
CA LEU A 86 1.23 -22.86 -21.91
C LEU A 86 2.40 -23.06 -20.92
N PRO A 87 2.16 -23.17 -19.60
CA PRO A 87 3.24 -23.33 -18.62
C PRO A 87 4.12 -24.56 -18.92
N ASP A 88 3.51 -25.64 -19.39
CA ASP A 88 4.19 -26.91 -19.68
C ASP A 88 5.05 -26.85 -20.95
N SER A 89 4.94 -25.78 -21.74
CA SER A 89 5.77 -25.59 -22.93
C SER A 89 7.08 -24.87 -22.65
N ILE A 90 7.24 -24.31 -21.44
CA ILE A 90 8.39 -23.48 -21.09
C ILE A 90 9.63 -24.35 -20.95
N SER A 91 10.72 -23.91 -21.57
CA SER A 91 12.06 -24.46 -21.33
C SER A 91 13.07 -23.35 -21.11
N VAL A 92 14.06 -23.64 -20.25
CA VAL A 92 15.08 -22.67 -19.84
C VAL A 92 16.45 -23.32 -19.90
N ARG A 93 17.40 -22.57 -20.48
CA ARG A 93 18.81 -22.96 -20.52
C ARG A 93 19.67 -21.84 -19.95
N ILE A 94 20.75 -22.22 -19.29
CA ILE A 94 21.75 -21.29 -18.77
C ILE A 94 23.15 -21.85 -19.04
N GLY A 95 24.10 -20.96 -19.35
CA GLY A 95 25.51 -21.33 -19.42
C GLY A 95 26.43 -20.14 -19.64
N PRO A 96 27.73 -20.27 -19.36
CA PRO A 96 28.70 -19.21 -19.62
C PRO A 96 28.74 -18.82 -21.11
N VAL A 97 29.01 -17.54 -21.40
CA VAL A 97 29.22 -17.07 -22.77
C VAL A 97 30.32 -17.91 -23.43
N GLY A 98 30.04 -18.44 -24.62
CA GLY A 98 30.98 -19.26 -25.39
C GLY A 98 31.08 -20.73 -24.97
N LYS A 99 30.35 -21.15 -23.93
CA LYS A 99 30.21 -22.56 -23.53
C LYS A 99 28.83 -23.09 -23.88
N GLU A 100 28.69 -24.42 -23.88
CA GLU A 100 27.39 -25.07 -24.06
C GLU A 100 26.46 -24.73 -22.88
N GLN A 101 25.21 -24.36 -23.17
CA GLN A 101 24.20 -24.07 -22.15
C GLN A 101 23.54 -25.37 -21.67
N VAL A 102 23.41 -25.50 -20.36
CA VAL A 102 22.70 -26.60 -19.72
C VAL A 102 21.21 -26.27 -19.66
N GLU A 103 20.37 -27.27 -19.90
CA GLU A 103 18.91 -27.16 -19.78
C GLU A 103 18.48 -27.40 -18.34
N ILE A 104 17.91 -26.39 -17.70
CA ILE A 104 17.57 -26.39 -16.26
C ILE A 104 16.06 -26.52 -16.00
N LEU A 105 15.24 -26.20 -17.00
CA LEU A 105 13.82 -26.48 -17.02
C LEU A 105 13.45 -27.04 -18.38
N LYS A 106 12.83 -28.22 -18.39
CA LYS A 106 12.32 -28.91 -19.58
C LYS A 106 10.80 -28.75 -19.69
N PRO A 107 10.23 -28.90 -20.90
CA PRO A 107 8.78 -28.99 -21.08
C PRO A 107 8.16 -30.06 -20.17
N GLY A 108 6.90 -29.86 -19.78
CA GLY A 108 6.22 -30.70 -18.77
C GLY A 108 6.56 -30.32 -17.33
N ARG A 109 7.15 -29.12 -17.10
CA ARG A 109 7.57 -28.62 -15.77
C ARG A 109 8.62 -29.50 -15.08
N VAL A 110 9.48 -30.13 -15.87
CA VAL A 110 10.53 -31.03 -15.36
C VAL A 110 11.80 -30.23 -15.10
N PHE A 111 12.14 -30.03 -13.83
CA PHE A 111 13.40 -29.40 -13.43
C PHE A 111 14.57 -30.38 -13.62
N ALA A 112 15.73 -29.88 -14.03
CA ALA A 112 16.94 -30.69 -14.11
C ALA A 112 17.47 -31.06 -12.71
N ASP A 113 18.29 -32.10 -12.62
CA ASP A 113 18.95 -32.49 -11.38
C ASP A 113 19.74 -31.29 -10.81
N GLY A 114 19.60 -31.04 -9.51
CA GLY A 114 20.19 -29.88 -8.84
C GLY A 114 19.41 -28.57 -9.00
N TYR A 115 18.27 -28.57 -9.70
CA TYR A 115 17.41 -27.39 -9.86
C TYR A 115 16.02 -27.62 -9.27
N THR A 116 15.47 -26.56 -8.68
CA THR A 116 14.09 -26.50 -8.21
C THR A 116 13.44 -25.20 -8.66
N GLY A 117 12.14 -25.06 -8.50
CA GLY A 117 11.48 -23.84 -8.88
C GLY A 117 9.98 -23.86 -8.76
N LYS A 118 9.36 -22.78 -9.22
CA LYS A 118 7.91 -22.61 -9.23
C LYS A 118 7.47 -21.95 -10.52
N ILE A 119 6.38 -22.46 -11.09
CA ILE A 119 5.73 -21.92 -12.28
C ILE A 119 4.30 -21.55 -11.88
N THR A 120 3.93 -20.28 -12.04
CA THR A 120 2.61 -19.77 -11.65
C THR A 120 1.97 -18.98 -12.79
N SER A 121 0.66 -19.14 -12.99
CA SER A 121 -0.09 -18.18 -13.79
C SER A 121 -0.14 -16.83 -13.07
N ASN A 122 0.03 -15.74 -13.80
CA ASN A 122 -0.02 -14.39 -13.28
C ASN A 122 -1.17 -13.62 -13.93
N ASP A 123 -2.40 -13.98 -13.56
CA ASP A 123 -3.62 -13.41 -14.15
C ASP A 123 -3.79 -11.90 -13.89
N ARG A 124 -3.06 -11.34 -12.90
CA ARG A 124 -3.12 -9.91 -12.55
C ARG A 124 -2.61 -8.97 -13.65
N ARG A 125 -1.82 -9.46 -14.63
CA ARG A 125 -1.26 -8.63 -15.72
C ARG A 125 -1.60 -9.15 -17.13
N GLY A 126 -2.62 -10.01 -17.24
CA GLY A 126 -2.96 -10.74 -18.47
C GLY A 126 -2.52 -12.21 -18.38
N PRO A 127 -2.65 -13.00 -19.46
CA PRO A 127 -2.30 -14.43 -19.46
C PRO A 127 -0.77 -14.65 -19.54
N ALA A 128 -0.06 -14.20 -18.50
CA ALA A 128 1.39 -14.36 -18.34
C ALA A 128 1.71 -15.51 -17.39
N VAL A 129 2.88 -16.13 -17.57
CA VAL A 129 3.42 -17.17 -16.69
C VAL A 129 4.68 -16.62 -16.03
N ALA A 130 4.72 -16.68 -14.69
CA ALA A 130 5.88 -16.35 -13.90
C ALA A 130 6.67 -17.63 -13.56
N VAL A 131 7.99 -17.55 -13.65
CA VAL A 131 8.90 -18.67 -13.43
C VAL A 131 9.99 -18.23 -12.46
N TYR A 132 10.10 -18.97 -11.36
CA TYR A 132 11.21 -18.89 -10.41
C TYR A 132 12.02 -20.19 -10.50
N LEU A 133 13.35 -20.09 -10.55
CA LEU A 133 14.27 -21.22 -10.58
C LEU A 133 15.40 -20.99 -9.57
N ASP A 134 15.78 -22.04 -8.86
CA ASP A 134 16.87 -22.04 -7.88
C ASP A 134 17.80 -23.22 -8.17
N GLY A 135 19.10 -22.98 -8.16
CA GLY A 135 20.13 -23.99 -8.36
C GLY A 135 20.78 -24.35 -7.02
N ALA A 136 21.06 -25.64 -6.82
CA ALA A 136 21.77 -26.11 -5.63
C ALA A 136 23.27 -25.75 -5.67
N ASP A 137 23.85 -25.68 -6.87
CA ASP A 137 25.26 -25.37 -7.08
C ASP A 137 25.45 -23.87 -7.38
N GLU A 138 26.58 -23.33 -6.91
CA GLU A 138 26.99 -21.97 -7.23
C GLU A 138 27.42 -21.82 -8.70
N LEU A 139 27.14 -20.65 -9.26
CA LEU A 139 27.68 -20.25 -10.55
C LEU A 139 29.18 -19.92 -10.43
N ALA A 140 29.93 -20.06 -11.52
CA ALA A 140 31.34 -19.69 -11.54
C ALA A 140 31.50 -18.19 -11.28
N PRO A 141 32.52 -17.78 -10.48
CA PRO A 141 32.79 -16.37 -10.21
C PRO A 141 33.26 -15.64 -11.47
N SER A 142 33.03 -14.32 -11.51
CA SER A 142 33.48 -13.39 -12.56
C SER A 142 33.15 -13.86 -13.98
N THR A 143 31.99 -14.50 -14.14
CA THR A 143 31.59 -15.19 -15.37
C THR A 143 30.30 -14.60 -15.92
N THR A 144 30.30 -14.22 -17.20
CA THR A 144 29.07 -13.80 -17.89
C THR A 144 28.26 -15.03 -18.30
N TYR A 145 27.02 -15.09 -17.84
CA TYR A 145 26.04 -16.13 -18.18
C TYR A 145 25.04 -15.64 -19.22
N VAL A 146 24.58 -16.57 -20.05
CA VAL A 146 23.47 -16.37 -20.99
C VAL A 146 22.32 -17.25 -20.55
N VAL A 147 21.15 -16.64 -20.36
CA VAL A 147 19.89 -17.37 -20.09
C VAL A 147 19.02 -17.32 -21.35
N SER A 148 18.54 -18.47 -21.79
CA SER A 148 17.68 -18.62 -22.97
C SER A 148 16.36 -19.27 -22.58
N VAL A 149 15.25 -18.61 -22.86
CA VAL A 149 13.89 -19.11 -22.60
C VAL A 149 13.17 -19.38 -23.92
N THR A 150 12.45 -20.48 -23.98
CA THR A 150 11.46 -20.72 -25.05
C THR A 150 10.11 -21.09 -24.45
N ALA A 151 9.03 -20.76 -25.16
CA ALA A 151 7.66 -21.04 -24.74
C ALA A 151 6.73 -21.11 -25.94
N ARG A 152 5.58 -21.74 -25.77
CA ARG A 152 4.46 -21.78 -26.73
C ARG A 152 3.17 -21.34 -26.06
N SER A 153 2.24 -20.85 -26.86
CA SER A 153 0.89 -20.53 -26.41
C SER A 153 -0.11 -21.58 -26.86
N ARG A 154 -1.34 -21.47 -26.35
CA ARG A 154 -2.46 -22.36 -26.70
C ARG A 154 -2.80 -22.25 -28.19
N GLU A 155 -2.79 -21.03 -28.74
CA GLU A 155 -3.09 -20.79 -30.16
C GLU A 155 -1.85 -20.89 -31.07
N GLY A 156 -0.72 -21.41 -30.56
CA GLY A 156 0.45 -21.78 -31.37
C GLY A 156 1.49 -20.67 -31.59
N ALA A 157 1.39 -19.53 -30.90
CA ALA A 157 2.48 -18.55 -30.87
C ALA A 157 3.72 -19.12 -30.18
N VAL A 158 4.90 -18.60 -30.51
CA VAL A 158 6.19 -19.12 -30.04
C VAL A 158 7.10 -17.99 -29.58
N LEU A 159 7.67 -18.13 -28.38
CA LEU A 159 8.83 -17.36 -27.95
C LEU A 159 10.09 -18.08 -28.42
N GLY A 160 10.70 -17.57 -29.49
CA GLY A 160 11.98 -18.06 -29.99
C GLY A 160 13.16 -17.60 -29.12
N ARG A 161 14.28 -18.34 -29.17
CA ARG A 161 15.47 -18.09 -28.34
C ARG A 161 15.99 -16.68 -28.43
N GLU A 162 16.07 -16.09 -29.63
CA GLU A 162 16.61 -14.75 -29.84
C GLU A 162 15.88 -13.70 -28.98
N LYS A 163 14.56 -13.79 -28.91
CA LYS A 163 13.70 -12.86 -28.15
C LYS A 163 13.56 -13.24 -26.67
N GLY A 164 13.88 -14.48 -26.32
CA GLY A 164 13.85 -15.03 -24.97
C GLY A 164 15.20 -15.06 -24.27
N THR A 165 16.23 -14.36 -24.79
CA THR A 165 17.60 -14.41 -24.24
C THR A 165 17.99 -13.11 -23.54
N TRP A 166 18.71 -13.23 -22.41
CA TRP A 166 19.43 -12.13 -21.78
C TRP A 166 20.73 -12.61 -21.13
N ARG A 167 21.53 -11.68 -20.60
CA ARG A 167 22.83 -11.94 -19.97
C ARG A 167 22.95 -11.23 -18.64
N PHE A 168 23.76 -11.78 -17.76
CA PHE A 168 24.23 -11.15 -16.52
C PHE A 168 25.65 -11.66 -16.20
N THR A 169 26.37 -10.99 -15.30
CA THR A 169 27.73 -11.35 -14.90
C THR A 169 27.78 -11.55 -13.39
N THR A 170 28.28 -12.71 -12.96
CA THR A 170 28.53 -13.00 -11.55
C THR A 170 29.68 -12.16 -11.01
N GLY A 171 29.62 -11.81 -9.72
CA GLY A 171 30.72 -11.19 -8.99
C GLY A 171 31.88 -12.16 -8.76
N GLY A 172 32.92 -11.70 -8.08
CA GLY A 172 34.02 -12.56 -7.62
C GLY A 172 33.57 -13.60 -6.59
N GLU A 173 34.53 -14.38 -6.10
CA GLU A 173 34.30 -15.19 -4.89
C GLU A 173 34.02 -14.25 -3.70
N ALA A 174 33.21 -14.72 -2.74
CA ALA A 174 32.95 -13.95 -1.52
C ALA A 174 34.27 -13.70 -0.77
N VAL A 175 34.50 -12.45 -0.38
CA VAL A 175 35.71 -12.04 0.33
C VAL A 175 35.38 -11.19 1.55
N ALA A 176 36.33 -11.15 2.49
CA ALA A 176 36.31 -10.21 3.60
C ALA A 176 36.97 -8.89 3.16
N HIS A 177 36.19 -7.82 3.13
CA HIS A 177 36.66 -6.47 2.79
C HIS A 177 37.07 -5.73 4.05
N THR A 178 38.29 -5.19 4.11
CA THR A 178 38.73 -4.37 5.25
C THR A 178 38.51 -2.89 4.95
N LEU A 179 37.71 -2.22 5.77
CA LEU A 179 37.32 -0.82 5.59
C LEU A 179 37.56 -0.02 6.87
N PRO A 180 38.46 0.97 6.89
CA PRO A 180 38.58 1.86 8.03
C PRO A 180 37.38 2.83 8.07
N LEU A 181 36.77 2.98 9.24
CA LEU A 181 35.75 3.99 9.49
C LEU A 181 36.19 4.84 10.68
N GLN A 182 35.96 6.14 10.60
CA GLN A 182 36.34 7.08 11.64
C GLN A 182 35.19 8.04 11.93
N LEU A 183 35.03 8.39 13.20
CA LEU A 183 34.01 9.32 13.67
C LEU A 183 34.60 10.28 14.70
N ASP A 184 34.69 11.55 14.35
CA ASP A 184 35.04 12.61 15.29
C ASP A 184 33.78 13.18 15.94
N LEU A 185 33.59 12.92 17.24
CA LEU A 185 32.43 13.40 18.00
C LEU A 185 32.50 14.90 18.32
N SER A 186 33.61 15.58 18.01
CA SER A 186 33.74 17.03 18.11
C SER A 186 33.24 17.77 16.85
N ALA A 187 33.08 17.04 15.73
CA ALA A 187 32.52 17.60 14.51
C ALA A 187 31.06 18.03 14.70
N PRO A 188 30.57 19.03 13.95
CA PRO A 188 29.16 19.44 14.03
C PRO A 188 28.20 18.28 13.77
N SER A 189 27.23 18.10 14.66
CA SER A 189 26.12 17.16 14.46
C SER A 189 25.05 17.76 13.56
N VAL A 190 24.28 16.88 12.91
CA VAL A 190 22.99 17.19 12.31
C VAL A 190 21.93 17.06 13.38
N ARG A 191 21.28 18.15 13.76
CA ARG A 191 20.10 18.11 14.62
C ARG A 191 18.85 17.85 13.76
N TRP A 192 18.34 16.63 13.81
CA TRP A 192 17.13 16.24 13.09
C TRP A 192 15.87 16.56 13.88
N GLN A 193 14.90 17.18 13.23
CA GLN A 193 13.58 17.46 13.77
C GLN A 193 12.57 16.46 13.21
N GLY A 194 12.04 15.60 14.09
CA GLY A 194 11.14 14.50 13.72
C GLY A 194 11.73 13.14 14.05
N GLY A 195 11.68 12.19 13.12
CA GLY A 195 12.23 10.86 13.35
C GLY A 195 12.19 9.92 12.16
N PHE A 196 12.99 8.86 12.23
CA PHE A 196 13.11 7.88 11.17
C PHE A 196 12.32 6.61 11.48
N PHE A 197 11.32 6.30 10.66
CA PHE A 197 10.50 5.10 10.75
C PHE A 197 9.85 4.91 12.14
N THR A 198 9.33 6.01 12.69
CA THR A 198 8.75 6.07 14.05
C THR A 198 7.37 5.44 14.16
N GLY A 199 6.78 5.00 13.05
CA GLY A 199 5.37 4.62 13.00
C GLY A 199 5.03 3.68 11.86
N PHE A 200 3.73 3.57 11.57
CA PHE A 200 3.24 2.81 10.42
C PHE A 200 1.95 3.34 9.81
N CYS A 201 1.77 3.09 8.51
CA CYS A 201 0.50 3.24 7.81
C CYS A 201 -0.21 1.89 7.72
N LYS A 202 -1.50 1.86 8.06
CA LYS A 202 -2.39 0.75 7.72
C LYS A 202 -3.45 1.21 6.71
N PRO A 203 -3.60 0.50 5.58
CA PRO A 203 -4.53 0.91 4.53
C PRO A 203 -5.94 0.38 4.74
N SER A 204 -6.34 0.21 6.00
CA SER A 204 -7.67 -0.26 6.36
C SER A 204 -8.15 0.39 7.66
N PHE A 205 -9.41 0.84 7.64
CA PHE A 205 -10.11 1.40 8.80
C PHE A 205 -10.98 0.33 9.49
N CYS A 206 -11.18 0.44 10.81
CA CYS A 206 -11.92 -0.53 11.63
C CYS A 206 -11.43 -1.99 11.56
N THR A 207 -10.13 -2.21 11.35
CA THR A 207 -9.55 -3.57 11.33
C THR A 207 -8.75 -3.89 12.59
N SER A 208 -8.45 -2.91 13.45
CA SER A 208 -7.50 -3.13 14.53
C SER A 208 -8.03 -4.10 15.59
N ALA A 209 -9.30 -3.98 15.95
CA ALA A 209 -9.95 -4.85 16.93
C ALA A 209 -9.93 -6.33 16.52
N SER A 210 -10.02 -6.62 15.22
CA SER A 210 -10.11 -8.00 14.73
C SER A 210 -8.76 -8.67 14.53
N ASN A 211 -7.70 -7.90 14.20
CA ASN A 211 -6.45 -8.54 13.78
C ASN A 211 -5.14 -7.79 14.08
N ARG A 212 -5.16 -6.66 14.80
CA ARG A 212 -3.92 -5.91 15.10
C ARG A 212 -3.54 -5.86 16.57
N ILE A 213 -4.45 -6.10 17.51
CA ILE A 213 -4.18 -5.99 18.96
C ILE A 213 -2.92 -6.76 19.39
N PRO A 214 -2.72 -8.05 19.06
CA PRO A 214 -1.50 -8.76 19.45
C PRO A 214 -0.22 -8.14 18.87
N GLY A 215 -0.28 -7.60 17.65
CA GLY A 215 0.85 -6.88 17.06
C GLY A 215 1.13 -5.55 17.77
N TYR A 216 0.08 -4.86 18.20
CA TYR A 216 0.19 -3.63 18.98
C TYR A 216 0.78 -3.85 20.37
N GLU A 217 0.47 -4.98 21.01
CA GLU A 217 1.09 -5.39 22.28
C GLU A 217 2.60 -5.59 22.12
N LEU A 218 3.06 -6.26 21.06
CA LEU A 218 4.49 -6.40 20.78
C LEU A 218 5.18 -5.05 20.49
N MET A 219 4.51 -4.13 19.78
CA MET A 219 5.02 -2.77 19.59
C MET A 219 5.12 -2.02 20.91
N ASP A 220 4.16 -2.18 21.82
CA ASP A 220 4.17 -1.52 23.12
C ASP A 220 5.28 -2.06 24.04
N GLU A 221 5.57 -3.36 23.99
CA GLU A 221 6.74 -3.93 24.68
C GLU A 221 8.05 -3.28 24.24
N VAL A 222 8.20 -2.98 22.93
CA VAL A 222 9.35 -2.21 22.42
C VAL A 222 9.34 -0.78 22.96
N ARG A 223 8.16 -0.13 23.00
CA ARG A 223 8.00 1.26 23.44
C ARG A 223 8.40 1.49 24.89
N LYS A 224 8.31 0.47 25.76
CA LYS A 224 8.82 0.55 27.14
C LYS A 224 10.30 0.94 27.22
N GLN A 225 11.07 0.59 26.18
CA GLN A 225 12.50 0.89 26.08
C GLN A 225 12.83 1.97 25.05
N SER A 226 11.89 2.26 24.15
CA SER A 226 12.05 3.16 23.00
C SER A 226 10.74 3.92 22.72
N PRO A 227 10.39 4.96 23.51
CA PRO A 227 9.07 5.59 23.46
C PRO A 227 8.66 6.15 22.08
N LYS A 228 9.65 6.57 21.26
CA LYS A 228 9.44 7.08 19.89
C LYS A 228 9.09 5.97 18.87
N ALA A 229 9.39 4.71 19.15
CA ALA A 229 9.11 3.60 18.23
C ALA A 229 7.61 3.36 18.11
N TRP A 230 7.10 3.09 16.91
CA TRP A 230 5.69 2.74 16.66
C TRP A 230 4.67 3.77 17.23
N SER A 231 5.10 5.02 17.37
CA SER A 231 4.39 6.11 18.03
C SER A 231 3.47 6.89 17.09
N LEU A 232 3.65 6.78 15.77
CA LEU A 232 2.78 7.43 14.78
C LEU A 232 1.96 6.38 14.00
N GLN A 233 0.66 6.61 13.83
CA GLN A 233 -0.22 5.75 13.04
C GLN A 233 -0.96 6.56 11.99
N ARG A 234 -0.89 6.11 10.73
CA ARG A 234 -1.74 6.61 9.63
C ARG A 234 -2.76 5.57 9.22
N ASP A 235 -3.98 6.04 8.99
CA ASP A 235 -5.04 5.27 8.34
C ASP A 235 -5.31 5.86 6.94
N PHE A 236 -5.47 5.00 5.93
CA PHE A 236 -5.41 5.42 4.52
C PHE A 236 -6.54 6.33 4.03
N THR A 237 -7.76 6.23 4.56
CA THR A 237 -8.77 7.28 4.31
C THR A 237 -9.82 7.38 5.41
N LEU A 238 -10.13 8.63 5.79
CA LEU A 238 -11.21 8.99 6.73
C LEU A 238 -12.47 9.44 6.01
N THR A 239 -12.36 9.91 4.78
CA THR A 239 -13.47 10.46 4.00
C THR A 239 -13.85 9.46 2.89
N GLY A 240 -15.16 9.30 2.65
CA GLY A 240 -15.67 8.38 1.63
C GLY A 240 -17.05 7.80 1.92
N MET A 241 -17.69 7.32 0.86
CA MET A 241 -19.00 6.69 0.78
C MET A 241 -18.86 5.17 0.69
N GLU A 242 -19.92 4.45 1.06
CA GLU A 242 -20.01 2.99 0.95
C GLU A 242 -20.19 2.53 -0.50
N ARG A 243 -19.15 2.72 -1.32
CA ARG A 243 -19.06 2.12 -2.65
C ARG A 243 -18.54 0.69 -2.55
N GLN A 244 -18.83 -0.14 -3.58
CA GLN A 244 -18.20 -1.46 -3.73
C GLN A 244 -16.68 -1.39 -3.46
N PRO A 245 -16.17 -2.18 -2.50
CA PRO A 245 -14.75 -2.24 -2.19
C PRO A 245 -13.92 -2.42 -3.47
N ARG A 246 -13.05 -1.47 -3.77
CA ARG A 246 -11.95 -1.69 -4.71
C ARG A 246 -10.71 -2.12 -3.93
N PHE A 247 -9.64 -2.45 -4.65
CA PHE A 247 -8.37 -2.98 -4.13
C PHE A 247 -7.79 -2.21 -2.91
N LEU A 248 -8.16 -0.94 -2.69
CA LEU A 248 -7.63 -0.06 -1.62
C LEU A 248 -8.68 0.49 -0.63
N SER A 249 -9.99 0.23 -0.81
CA SER A 249 -11.04 0.99 -0.11
C SER A 249 -12.04 0.10 0.63
N GLN A 250 -11.58 -0.80 1.49
CA GLN A 250 -12.49 -1.86 1.93
C GLN A 250 -13.62 -1.39 2.86
N LYS A 251 -13.44 -0.33 3.68
CA LYS A 251 -14.46 0.16 4.63
C LYS A 251 -14.21 1.62 5.08
N PRO A 252 -14.52 2.67 4.30
CA PRO A 252 -14.43 4.04 4.81
C PRO A 252 -15.38 4.22 6.01
N PRO A 253 -15.07 5.11 6.98
CA PRO A 253 -15.90 5.26 8.18
C PRO A 253 -17.26 5.90 7.90
N ASN A 254 -17.44 6.56 6.75
CA ASN A 254 -18.72 7.14 6.30
C ASN A 254 -19.37 8.00 7.41
N VAL A 255 -18.58 8.92 7.97
CA VAL A 255 -18.93 9.66 9.20
C VAL A 255 -20.10 10.60 9.02
N VAL A 256 -20.34 11.07 7.78
CA VAL A 256 -21.31 12.12 7.49
C VAL A 256 -22.37 11.61 6.52
N ARG A 257 -23.63 11.85 6.88
CA ARG A 257 -24.80 11.74 5.99
C ARG A 257 -25.61 13.01 6.09
N GLU A 258 -26.24 13.42 5.00
CA GLU A 258 -27.24 14.47 5.08
C GLU A 258 -28.55 13.89 5.61
N ARG A 259 -29.21 14.67 6.46
CA ARG A 259 -30.53 14.36 6.98
C ARG A 259 -31.45 13.99 5.85
N GLU A 260 -31.55 14.85 4.83
CA GLU A 260 -32.48 14.77 3.70
C GLU A 260 -32.22 13.57 2.78
N THR A 261 -31.01 12.98 2.79
CA THR A 261 -30.67 11.85 1.91
C THR A 261 -31.70 10.73 2.00
N ARG A 262 -32.15 10.24 0.85
CA ARG A 262 -33.06 9.09 0.72
C ARG A 262 -32.49 8.03 -0.20
N ARG A 263 -32.91 6.78 -0.01
CA ARG A 263 -32.67 5.70 -0.97
C ARG A 263 -33.77 5.71 -2.02
N ILE A 264 -33.40 5.56 -3.29
CA ILE A 264 -34.31 5.37 -4.41
C ILE A 264 -34.55 3.88 -4.61
N VAL A 265 -35.82 3.47 -4.57
CA VAL A 265 -36.23 2.06 -4.72
C VAL A 265 -36.78 1.77 -6.12
N SER A 266 -37.36 2.76 -6.79
CA SER A 266 -37.80 2.63 -8.19
C SER A 266 -37.89 3.98 -8.89
N MET A 267 -37.84 3.96 -10.22
CA MET A 267 -37.91 5.14 -11.08
C MET A 267 -38.92 4.88 -12.21
N ASP A 268 -39.95 5.71 -12.32
CA ASP A 268 -40.95 5.66 -13.39
C ASP A 268 -40.77 6.88 -14.31
N LYS A 269 -40.29 6.65 -15.53
CA LYS A 269 -40.06 7.71 -16.51
C LYS A 269 -41.36 8.15 -17.19
N GLY A 270 -41.52 9.46 -17.38
CA GLY A 270 -42.61 10.03 -18.17
C GLY A 270 -42.17 11.32 -18.88
N ASP A 271 -43.00 11.77 -19.82
CA ASP A 271 -42.74 12.98 -20.62
C ASP A 271 -42.74 14.26 -19.77
N GLU A 272 -43.45 14.25 -18.63
CA GLU A 272 -43.55 15.37 -17.69
C GLU A 272 -42.48 15.33 -16.58
N GLY A 273 -41.56 14.35 -16.61
CA GLY A 273 -40.55 14.14 -15.58
C GLY A 273 -40.45 12.68 -15.12
N THR A 274 -39.46 12.40 -14.28
CA THR A 274 -39.25 11.08 -13.69
C THR A 274 -39.85 11.04 -12.28
N ILE A 275 -40.71 10.06 -11.99
CA ILE A 275 -41.22 9.82 -10.64
C ILE A 275 -40.26 8.89 -9.92
N LEU A 276 -39.74 9.34 -8.78
CA LEU A 276 -38.86 8.55 -7.91
C LEU A 276 -39.68 8.03 -6.73
N CYS A 277 -39.63 6.72 -6.49
CA CYS A 277 -40.06 6.13 -5.22
C CYS A 277 -38.86 6.08 -4.29
N VAL A 278 -39.02 6.62 -3.08
CA VAL A 278 -37.92 6.78 -2.13
C VAL A 278 -38.26 6.24 -0.74
N GLU A 279 -37.24 5.83 0.00
CA GLU A 279 -37.32 5.36 1.39
C GLU A 279 -36.14 5.88 2.21
N ASP A 280 -36.21 5.71 3.54
CA ASP A 280 -35.05 6.00 4.40
C ASP A 280 -33.93 5.00 4.09
N PHE A 281 -32.69 5.48 3.98
CA PHE A 281 -31.56 4.59 3.75
C PHE A 281 -31.30 3.70 4.97
N PHE A 282 -30.69 2.54 4.76
CA PHE A 282 -30.42 1.63 5.86
C PHE A 282 -29.35 2.23 6.78
N GLY A 283 -29.57 2.21 8.10
CA GLY A 283 -28.62 2.76 9.07
C GLY A 283 -28.78 4.24 9.43
N HIS A 284 -29.72 4.97 8.82
CA HIS A 284 -29.96 6.40 9.10
C HIS A 284 -30.10 6.75 10.60
N GLN A 285 -30.68 5.86 11.40
CA GLN A 285 -30.84 6.04 12.84
C GLN A 285 -29.51 6.19 13.59
N GLN A 286 -28.42 5.62 13.07
CA GLN A 286 -27.08 5.74 13.67
C GLN A 286 -26.56 7.19 13.64
N TYR A 287 -27.00 7.97 12.65
CA TYR A 287 -26.70 9.38 12.50
C TYR A 287 -27.68 10.27 13.28
N ASN A 288 -28.51 9.66 14.16
CA ASN A 288 -29.63 10.31 14.83
C ASN A 288 -30.65 10.93 13.85
N ILE A 289 -30.79 10.38 12.64
CA ILE A 289 -31.82 10.79 11.69
C ILE A 289 -33.10 10.00 12.02
N ALA A 290 -34.21 10.70 12.23
CA ALA A 290 -35.49 10.04 12.50
C ALA A 290 -35.96 9.23 11.28
N SER A 291 -36.65 8.11 11.55
CA SER A 291 -37.33 7.34 10.52
C SER A 291 -38.64 8.00 10.10
N ASP A 292 -39.12 7.62 8.94
CA ASP A 292 -40.44 7.94 8.43
C ASP A 292 -40.73 9.44 8.22
N ARG A 293 -39.70 10.26 8.01
CA ARG A 293 -39.82 11.71 7.86
C ARG A 293 -40.60 12.11 6.60
N SER A 294 -41.30 13.24 6.66
CA SER A 294 -42.10 13.78 5.55
C SER A 294 -41.21 14.26 4.41
N LEU A 295 -41.56 13.93 3.17
CA LEU A 295 -40.89 14.49 1.99
C LEU A 295 -41.14 15.99 1.85
N ARG A 296 -42.31 16.48 2.27
CA ARG A 296 -42.67 17.91 2.16
C ARG A 296 -41.87 18.81 3.10
N GLU A 297 -41.36 18.26 4.20
CA GLU A 297 -40.46 18.98 5.10
C GLU A 297 -39.04 19.06 4.55
N ASP A 298 -38.60 18.01 3.84
CA ASP A 298 -37.23 17.91 3.34
C ASP A 298 -37.03 18.55 1.95
N TYR A 299 -38.04 18.48 1.07
CA TYR A 299 -37.92 18.82 -0.34
C TYR A 299 -39.05 19.74 -0.83
N HIS A 300 -38.66 20.75 -1.60
CA HIS A 300 -39.56 21.73 -2.18
C HIS A 300 -39.44 21.76 -3.72
N PRO A 301 -40.52 22.06 -4.46
CA PRO A 301 -40.42 22.34 -5.89
C PRO A 301 -39.36 23.39 -6.19
N GLY A 302 -38.47 23.09 -7.13
CA GLY A 302 -37.33 23.93 -7.50
C GLY A 302 -36.00 23.51 -6.87
N ASP A 303 -36.00 22.71 -5.80
CA ASP A 303 -34.78 22.19 -5.17
C ASP A 303 -33.96 21.40 -6.21
N GLU A 304 -32.67 21.70 -6.32
CA GLU A 304 -31.71 20.95 -7.13
C GLU A 304 -31.22 19.75 -6.33
N VAL A 305 -31.15 18.59 -6.97
CA VAL A 305 -30.92 17.30 -6.34
C VAL A 305 -30.02 16.43 -7.20
N LEU A 306 -29.29 15.53 -6.54
CA LEU A 306 -28.41 14.55 -7.15
C LEU A 306 -29.02 13.15 -7.00
N ILE A 307 -29.06 12.43 -8.11
CA ILE A 307 -29.30 10.99 -8.16
C ILE A 307 -27.93 10.33 -8.28
N ALA A 308 -27.50 9.54 -7.29
CA ALA A 308 -26.16 8.94 -7.28
C ALA A 308 -26.17 7.48 -6.80
N ASP A 309 -25.52 6.57 -7.54
CA ASP A 309 -25.40 5.14 -7.18
C ASP A 309 -23.96 4.72 -6.81
N GLY A 310 -23.11 5.71 -6.52
CA GLY A 310 -21.68 5.53 -6.27
C GLY A 310 -20.84 5.24 -7.51
N VAL A 311 -21.45 5.05 -8.69
CA VAL A 311 -20.75 4.88 -9.98
C VAL A 311 -21.15 5.98 -10.96
N ASN A 312 -22.44 6.23 -11.06
CA ASN A 312 -23.11 7.20 -11.90
C ASN A 312 -23.76 8.28 -11.04
N SER A 313 -23.93 9.45 -11.65
CA SER A 313 -24.60 10.58 -11.03
C SER A 313 -25.37 11.39 -12.07
N ALA A 314 -26.50 11.98 -11.67
CA ALA A 314 -27.27 12.89 -12.51
C ALA A 314 -27.91 13.99 -11.66
N GLU A 315 -27.91 15.21 -12.16
CA GLU A 315 -28.60 16.34 -11.54
C GLU A 315 -30.06 16.41 -12.02
N ALA A 316 -30.97 16.77 -11.13
CA ALA A 316 -32.36 17.03 -11.46
C ALA A 316 -32.94 18.15 -10.58
N LYS A 317 -34.17 18.57 -10.86
CA LYS A 317 -34.94 19.49 -10.02
C LYS A 317 -36.22 18.84 -9.55
N VAL A 318 -36.57 19.04 -8.28
CA VAL A 318 -37.87 18.62 -7.73
C VAL A 318 -38.99 19.42 -8.42
N LEU A 319 -39.96 18.74 -9.00
CA LEU A 319 -41.14 19.34 -9.63
C LEU A 319 -42.33 19.34 -8.67
N GLU A 320 -42.61 18.20 -8.04
CA GLU A 320 -43.65 18.09 -7.03
C GLU A 320 -43.50 16.86 -6.12
N ILE A 321 -44.11 16.92 -4.93
CA ILE A 321 -44.27 15.77 -4.05
C ILE A 321 -45.59 15.06 -4.39
N VAL A 322 -45.49 13.95 -5.13
CA VAL A 322 -46.62 13.16 -5.65
C VAL A 322 -47.36 12.43 -4.52
N LYS A 323 -46.62 11.82 -3.58
CA LYS A 323 -47.19 11.10 -2.45
C LYS A 323 -46.26 11.17 -1.25
N ASP A 324 -46.82 11.50 -0.09
CA ASP A 324 -46.07 11.62 1.15
C ASP A 324 -46.86 10.99 2.31
N THR A 325 -46.92 9.66 2.28
CA THR A 325 -47.58 8.86 3.31
C THR A 325 -46.64 7.77 3.78
N ARG A 326 -46.77 7.32 5.03
CA ARG A 326 -45.95 6.25 5.59
C ARG A 326 -45.98 5.01 4.69
N GLY A 327 -44.81 4.48 4.33
CA GLY A 327 -44.66 3.32 3.43
C GLY A 327 -44.89 3.59 1.94
N ALA A 328 -45.20 4.83 1.54
CA ALA A 328 -45.34 5.21 0.13
C ALA A 328 -44.96 6.69 -0.06
N ARG A 329 -43.68 6.93 -0.35
CA ARG A 329 -43.08 8.25 -0.59
C ARG A 329 -42.64 8.37 -2.06
N ARG A 330 -43.21 9.33 -2.79
CA ARG A 330 -42.97 9.56 -4.21
C ARG A 330 -42.87 11.04 -4.52
N LEU A 331 -41.90 11.40 -5.34
CA LEU A 331 -41.72 12.75 -5.85
C LEU A 331 -41.44 12.71 -7.35
N ARG A 332 -41.79 13.77 -8.07
CA ARG A 332 -41.45 13.94 -9.48
C ARG A 332 -40.29 14.90 -9.60
N VAL A 333 -39.30 14.54 -10.40
CA VAL A 333 -38.18 15.41 -10.79
C VAL A 333 -38.15 15.62 -12.30
N THR A 334 -37.38 16.60 -12.76
CA THR A 334 -37.04 16.75 -14.18
C THR A 334 -36.43 15.47 -14.75
N THR A 335 -36.56 15.25 -16.05
CA THR A 335 -35.89 14.12 -16.71
C THR A 335 -34.37 14.29 -16.66
N PHE A 336 -33.66 13.16 -16.70
CA PHE A 336 -32.20 13.08 -16.69
C PHE A 336 -31.74 11.85 -17.48
N ASP A 337 -30.50 11.88 -17.94
CA ASP A 337 -29.92 10.80 -18.74
C ASP A 337 -29.75 9.52 -17.92
N GLU A 338 -30.01 8.37 -18.55
CA GLU A 338 -29.84 7.08 -17.91
C GLU A 338 -28.47 6.49 -18.24
N PRO A 339 -27.76 5.92 -17.25
CA PRO A 339 -26.53 5.17 -17.49
C PRO A 339 -26.79 4.00 -18.44
N ALA A 340 -25.81 3.67 -19.29
CA ALA A 340 -25.94 2.56 -20.25
C ALA A 340 -26.29 1.21 -19.60
N ASP A 341 -25.78 0.96 -18.39
CA ASP A 341 -26.02 -0.26 -17.60
C ASP A 341 -27.17 -0.12 -16.58
N GLY A 342 -27.95 0.95 -16.69
CA GLY A 342 -28.99 1.33 -15.74
C GLY A 342 -28.47 1.72 -14.35
N TRP A 343 -29.36 2.26 -13.53
CA TRP A 343 -29.07 2.67 -12.15
C TRP A 343 -28.94 1.46 -11.21
N LYS A 344 -27.98 1.51 -10.27
CA LYS A 344 -27.79 0.46 -9.25
C LYS A 344 -28.64 0.72 -8.00
N LEU A 345 -29.94 0.42 -8.08
CA LEU A 345 -30.90 0.68 -6.98
C LEU A 345 -30.74 -0.25 -5.76
N GLU A 346 -30.25 -1.46 -5.98
CA GLU A 346 -30.11 -2.48 -4.92
C GLU A 346 -28.75 -2.44 -4.22
N TYR A 347 -28.75 -2.80 -2.94
CA TYR A 347 -27.52 -3.13 -2.23
C TYR A 347 -26.92 -4.43 -2.79
N ALA A 348 -25.60 -4.55 -2.77
CA ALA A 348 -24.88 -5.70 -3.31
C ALA A 348 -25.02 -6.97 -2.44
N GLY A 349 -25.53 -6.85 -1.22
CA GLY A 349 -25.71 -7.95 -0.28
C GLY A 349 -26.88 -7.72 0.67
N ALA A 350 -27.22 -8.75 1.45
CA ALA A 350 -28.28 -8.66 2.45
C ALA A 350 -27.93 -7.64 3.53
N LEU A 351 -28.91 -6.81 3.91
CA LEU A 351 -28.76 -5.85 4.99
C LEU A 351 -28.61 -6.58 6.34
N PRO A 352 -27.69 -6.13 7.21
CA PRO A 352 -27.48 -6.75 8.51
C PRO A 352 -28.72 -6.55 9.40
N LYS A 353 -28.99 -7.50 10.29
CA LYS A 353 -30.11 -7.42 11.25
C LYS A 353 -29.76 -6.65 12.53
N ALA A 354 -28.47 -6.50 12.79
CA ALA A 354 -27.90 -5.81 13.94
C ALA A 354 -26.52 -5.26 13.58
N GLU A 355 -26.04 -4.29 14.34
CA GLU A 355 -24.71 -3.72 14.19
C GLU A 355 -23.61 -4.72 14.57
N ASP A 356 -22.50 -4.71 13.82
CA ASP A 356 -21.31 -5.47 14.17
C ASP A 356 -20.49 -4.68 15.23
N PRO A 357 -20.36 -5.17 16.48
CA PRO A 357 -19.61 -4.46 17.52
C PRO A 357 -18.11 -4.30 17.21
N ASN A 358 -17.57 -5.07 16.25
CA ASN A 358 -16.18 -4.99 15.80
C ASN A 358 -16.00 -4.15 14.54
N SER A 359 -17.08 -3.78 13.87
CA SER A 359 -17.08 -2.97 12.65
C SER A 359 -18.40 -2.19 12.57
N PRO A 360 -18.62 -1.27 13.52
CA PRO A 360 -19.93 -0.68 13.74
C PRO A 360 -20.32 0.18 12.53
N GLY A 361 -21.61 0.23 12.20
CA GLY A 361 -22.14 0.92 11.02
C GLY A 361 -21.77 0.37 9.63
N LEU A 362 -21.11 -0.79 9.49
CA LEU A 362 -20.75 -1.36 8.17
C LEU A 362 -21.96 -1.84 7.36
N PHE A 363 -22.25 -1.19 6.23
CA PHE A 363 -23.33 -1.59 5.32
C PHE A 363 -22.83 -2.28 4.04
N PRO A 364 -23.62 -3.20 3.45
CA PRO A 364 -23.33 -3.73 2.12
C PRO A 364 -23.25 -2.57 1.11
N PRO A 365 -22.25 -2.54 0.23
CA PRO A 365 -22.11 -1.46 -0.75
C PRO A 365 -23.28 -1.45 -1.72
N GLY A 366 -23.56 -0.27 -2.30
CA GLY A 366 -24.60 -0.09 -3.32
C GLY A 366 -25.79 0.72 -2.82
N GLY A 367 -26.91 0.57 -3.52
CA GLY A 367 -28.03 1.50 -3.43
C GLY A 367 -27.85 2.72 -4.33
N CYS A 368 -28.97 3.34 -4.69
CA CYS A 368 -29.01 4.63 -5.38
C CYS A 368 -29.66 5.65 -4.45
N TYR A 369 -29.07 6.84 -4.34
CA TYR A 369 -29.42 7.85 -3.36
C TYR A 369 -29.96 9.11 -4.05
N PHE A 370 -30.91 9.74 -3.36
CA PHE A 370 -31.47 11.03 -3.67
C PHE A 370 -30.93 12.02 -2.63
N ILE A 371 -30.07 12.93 -3.09
CA ILE A 371 -29.23 13.80 -2.25
C ILE A 371 -29.54 15.25 -2.62
N LYS A 372 -29.52 16.19 -1.66
CA LYS A 372 -29.72 17.61 -1.97
C LYS A 372 -28.49 18.22 -2.64
N LEU A 373 -28.67 19.12 -3.60
CA LEU A 373 -27.60 19.95 -4.16
C LEU A 373 -27.79 21.41 -3.80
N ARG A 374 -28.96 21.98 -4.13
CA ARG A 374 -29.30 23.38 -3.81
C ARG A 374 -30.76 23.52 -3.37
N PRO A 375 -31.02 24.04 -2.14
CA PRO A 375 -30.02 24.25 -1.08
C PRO A 375 -29.30 22.93 -0.74
N HIS A 376 -28.11 23.00 -0.15
CA HIS A 376 -27.44 21.82 0.38
C HIS A 376 -28.26 21.20 1.54
N GLY A 377 -27.99 19.95 1.89
CA GLY A 377 -28.71 19.25 2.95
C GLY A 377 -28.24 19.69 4.33
N THR A 378 -28.64 18.95 5.36
CA THR A 378 -28.21 19.17 6.74
C THR A 378 -27.28 18.03 7.16
N PRO A 379 -25.98 18.27 7.36
CA PRO A 379 -25.05 17.22 7.80
C PRO A 379 -25.41 16.64 9.17
N HIS A 380 -25.35 15.31 9.29
CA HIS A 380 -25.48 14.53 10.51
C HIS A 380 -24.33 13.53 10.61
N TYR A 381 -23.95 13.20 11.84
CA TYR A 381 -22.69 12.53 12.12
C TYR A 381 -22.87 11.20 12.84
N TYR A 382 -22.02 10.24 12.49
CA TYR A 382 -21.88 8.98 13.20
C TYR A 382 -20.40 8.72 13.52
N TRP A 383 -20.06 8.83 14.80
CA TRP A 383 -18.67 8.77 15.28
C TRP A 383 -18.20 7.36 15.65
N GLY A 384 -19.12 6.40 15.80
CA GLY A 384 -18.83 5.09 16.41
C GLY A 384 -17.67 4.32 15.78
N ARG A 385 -17.47 4.44 14.46
CA ARG A 385 -16.33 3.83 13.76
C ARG A 385 -15.00 4.49 14.07
N VAL A 386 -14.98 5.82 14.02
CA VAL A 386 -13.78 6.63 14.27
C VAL A 386 -13.34 6.45 15.71
N ASP A 387 -14.27 6.62 16.65
CA ASP A 387 -14.03 6.42 18.07
C ASP A 387 -13.47 5.02 18.34
N LYS A 388 -14.11 3.98 17.80
CA LYS A 388 -13.67 2.59 18.03
C LYS A 388 -12.24 2.34 17.55
N GLU A 389 -11.89 2.84 16.37
CA GLU A 389 -10.58 2.59 15.76
C GLU A 389 -9.48 3.41 16.45
N TRP A 390 -9.75 4.67 16.74
CA TRP A 390 -8.75 5.58 17.31
C TRP A 390 -8.63 5.47 18.83
N ASP A 391 -9.66 5.03 19.54
CA ASP A 391 -9.52 4.64 20.95
C ASP A 391 -8.52 3.50 21.12
N ILE A 392 -8.48 2.56 20.15
CA ILE A 392 -7.47 1.51 20.15
C ILE A 392 -6.09 2.12 19.94
N ALA A 393 -5.93 3.03 18.98
CA ALA A 393 -4.65 3.70 18.76
C ALA A 393 -4.18 4.48 20.02
N GLN A 394 -5.09 5.22 20.66
CA GLN A 394 -4.82 5.98 21.89
C GLN A 394 -4.55 5.09 23.09
N ARG A 395 -5.21 3.93 23.21
CA ARG A 395 -4.89 2.91 24.23
C ARG A 395 -3.42 2.48 24.15
N PHE A 396 -2.84 2.48 22.96
CA PHE A 396 -1.42 2.19 22.71
C PHE A 396 -0.56 3.47 22.57
N GLN A 397 -1.07 4.62 23.04
CA GLN A 397 -0.38 5.92 23.10
C GLN A 397 0.23 6.36 21.76
N ARG A 398 -0.52 6.16 20.67
CA ARG A 398 -0.08 6.58 19.33
C ARG A 398 -0.61 7.97 18.99
N ARG A 399 0.25 8.78 18.39
CA ARG A 399 -0.14 9.96 17.62
C ARG A 399 -0.78 9.50 16.32
N LEU A 400 -1.72 10.30 15.82
CA LEU A 400 -2.47 10.00 14.60
C LEU A 400 -2.03 10.91 13.46
N VAL A 401 -1.96 10.36 12.26
CA VAL A 401 -2.08 11.14 11.03
C VAL A 401 -3.56 11.17 10.65
N VAL A 402 -4.21 12.30 10.94
CA VAL A 402 -5.62 12.54 10.62
C VAL A 402 -5.67 13.04 9.17
N ASN A 403 -6.11 12.19 8.24
CA ASN A 403 -6.09 12.51 6.81
C ASN A 403 -7.48 12.79 6.20
N PHE A 404 -7.73 14.04 5.81
CA PHE A 404 -8.91 14.45 5.04
C PHE A 404 -8.63 14.36 3.53
N VAL A 405 -9.13 13.31 2.89
CA VAL A 405 -8.70 12.93 1.54
C VAL A 405 -9.57 13.56 0.45
N ASP A 406 -10.87 13.69 0.71
CA ASP A 406 -11.88 14.11 -0.25
C ASP A 406 -13.17 14.61 0.44
N ALA A 407 -14.16 15.00 -0.37
CA ALA A 407 -15.51 15.26 0.13
C ALA A 407 -16.23 13.94 0.46
N PRO A 408 -16.79 13.78 1.67
CA PRO A 408 -17.68 12.67 2.02
C PRO A 408 -18.84 12.54 1.02
N GLY A 409 -19.31 11.31 0.78
CA GLY A 409 -20.27 11.00 -0.30
C GLY A 409 -21.45 11.95 -0.44
N ASP A 410 -22.18 12.23 0.64
CA ASP A 410 -23.35 13.12 0.59
C ASP A 410 -22.97 14.59 0.31
N LEU A 411 -21.75 14.99 0.63
CA LEU A 411 -21.22 16.34 0.39
C LEU A 411 -20.50 16.46 -0.95
N ALA A 412 -20.17 15.34 -1.60
CA ALA A 412 -19.48 15.31 -2.87
C ALA A 412 -20.37 15.86 -4.00
N ILE A 413 -19.77 16.61 -4.93
CA ILE A 413 -20.49 17.17 -6.10
C ILE A 413 -21.20 16.11 -6.95
N ASP A 414 -20.69 14.87 -6.94
CA ASP A 414 -21.20 13.77 -7.76
C ASP A 414 -21.53 12.50 -6.96
N GLY A 415 -21.58 12.60 -5.63
CA GLY A 415 -21.96 11.49 -4.76
C GLY A 415 -20.96 10.33 -4.74
N ARG A 416 -19.68 10.56 -5.07
CA ARG A 416 -18.63 9.53 -5.04
C ARG A 416 -17.32 10.08 -4.45
N ASP A 417 -16.50 9.19 -3.92
CA ASP A 417 -15.21 9.48 -3.28
C ASP A 417 -14.21 10.17 -4.21
N PHE A 418 -13.12 10.69 -3.67
CA PHE A 418 -11.98 11.26 -4.39
C PHE A 418 -12.37 12.45 -5.29
N THR A 419 -13.23 13.34 -4.79
CA THR A 419 -13.70 14.54 -5.48
C THR A 419 -13.91 15.70 -4.50
N TYR A 420 -14.26 16.87 -5.05
CA TYR A 420 -14.51 18.10 -4.31
C TYR A 420 -15.96 18.24 -3.82
N PRO A 421 -16.21 19.05 -2.78
CA PRO A 421 -17.56 19.22 -2.22
C PRO A 421 -18.47 20.04 -3.12
N LYS A 422 -19.78 19.78 -3.03
CA LYS A 422 -20.83 20.55 -3.72
C LYS A 422 -20.99 21.97 -3.16
N ASP A 423 -20.66 22.17 -1.89
CA ASP A 423 -20.62 23.45 -1.20
C ASP A 423 -19.45 23.49 -0.21
N TYR A 424 -18.49 24.38 -0.44
CA TYR A 424 -17.30 24.48 0.39
C TYR A 424 -17.55 25.04 1.79
N ALA A 425 -18.57 25.86 2.00
CA ALA A 425 -18.86 26.40 3.34
C ALA A 425 -19.55 25.35 4.22
N GLU A 426 -20.39 24.51 3.62
CA GLU A 426 -20.92 23.31 4.29
C GLU A 426 -19.80 22.33 4.64
N TYR A 427 -18.90 22.06 3.68
CA TYR A 427 -17.77 21.17 3.90
C TYR A 427 -16.81 21.68 4.98
N HIS A 428 -16.52 22.98 5.02
CA HIS A 428 -15.76 23.62 6.08
C HIS A 428 -16.36 23.36 7.46
N GLU A 429 -17.67 23.56 7.61
CA GLU A 429 -18.35 23.30 8.88
C GLU A 429 -18.26 21.83 9.28
N VAL A 430 -18.38 20.90 8.32
CA VAL A 430 -18.23 19.46 8.56
C VAL A 430 -16.82 19.12 9.05
N VAL A 431 -15.77 19.65 8.41
CA VAL A 431 -14.39 19.46 8.86
C VAL A 431 -14.19 20.05 10.25
N ARG A 432 -14.73 21.25 10.52
CA ARG A 432 -14.65 21.91 11.83
C ARG A 432 -15.32 21.07 12.93
N VAL A 433 -16.52 20.55 12.68
CA VAL A 433 -17.26 19.69 13.63
C VAL A 433 -16.54 18.36 13.84
N TYR A 434 -15.99 17.75 12.78
CA TYR A 434 -15.18 16.54 12.90
C TYR A 434 -13.96 16.79 13.78
N THR A 435 -13.16 17.80 13.45
CA THR A 435 -11.96 18.14 14.22
C THR A 435 -12.31 18.47 15.67
N THR A 436 -13.41 19.20 15.91
CA THR A 436 -13.93 19.46 17.26
C THR A 436 -14.22 18.18 18.02
N HIS A 437 -14.92 17.21 17.42
CA HIS A 437 -15.20 15.91 18.06
C HIS A 437 -13.92 15.19 18.48
N VAL A 438 -12.88 15.21 17.62
CA VAL A 438 -11.58 14.60 17.92
C VAL A 438 -10.89 15.32 19.08
N ILE A 439 -10.91 16.66 19.09
CA ILE A 439 -10.35 17.49 20.18
C ILE A 439 -11.09 17.25 21.50
N GLU A 440 -12.41 17.25 21.49
CA GLU A 440 -13.22 16.98 22.69
C GLU A 440 -12.95 15.58 23.26
N ARG A 441 -12.67 14.60 22.39
CA ARG A 441 -12.40 13.23 22.78
C ARG A 441 -10.98 13.01 23.32
N TYR A 442 -9.97 13.62 22.70
CA TYR A 442 -8.55 13.31 22.99
C TYR A 442 -7.75 14.48 23.58
N GLY A 443 -8.35 15.68 23.68
CA GLY A 443 -7.76 16.85 24.31
C GLY A 443 -6.41 17.25 23.72
N ASP A 444 -5.46 17.58 24.61
CA ASP A 444 -4.11 18.05 24.28
C ASP A 444 -3.35 17.15 23.31
N ALA A 445 -3.62 15.84 23.29
CA ALA A 445 -2.95 14.90 22.40
C ALA A 445 -3.12 15.27 20.91
N CYS A 446 -4.20 15.98 20.57
CA CYS A 446 -4.49 16.43 19.21
C CYS A 446 -3.46 17.43 18.66
N LEU A 447 -2.73 18.14 19.54
CA LEU A 447 -1.65 19.06 19.14
C LEU A 447 -0.41 18.30 18.63
N ASP A 448 -0.24 17.05 19.04
CA ASP A 448 0.85 16.18 18.59
C ASP A 448 0.47 15.33 17.36
N PHE A 449 -0.79 15.42 16.90
CA PHE A 449 -1.27 14.76 15.69
C PHE A 449 -0.82 15.51 14.43
N HIS A 450 -0.73 14.77 13.33
CA HIS A 450 -0.44 15.34 12.02
C HIS A 450 -1.75 15.46 11.24
N TRP A 451 -2.13 16.70 10.91
CA TRP A 451 -3.36 16.99 10.20
C TRP A 451 -3.07 17.07 8.70
N SER A 452 -3.32 15.97 7.99
CA SER A 452 -3.02 15.84 6.57
C SER A 452 -4.25 16.07 5.70
N VAL A 453 -4.02 16.65 4.53
CA VAL A 453 -5.02 16.88 3.49
C VAL A 453 -4.57 16.21 2.21
N PHE A 454 -5.49 15.47 1.58
CA PHE A 454 -5.34 14.64 0.38
C PHE A 454 -4.69 13.27 0.53
N ASN A 455 -4.86 12.47 -0.53
CA ASN A 455 -4.11 11.26 -0.81
C ASN A 455 -3.78 11.22 -2.30
N GLU A 456 -2.50 11.20 -2.66
CA GLU A 456 -1.99 10.98 -4.03
C GLU A 456 -2.69 11.79 -5.15
N PRO A 457 -2.88 13.12 -5.00
CA PRO A 457 -3.59 13.90 -6.02
C PRO A 457 -2.85 13.95 -7.38
N ASP A 458 -1.55 13.67 -7.40
CA ASP A 458 -0.75 13.48 -8.61
C ASP A 458 -1.17 12.25 -9.43
N LEU A 459 -1.82 11.27 -8.80
CA LEU A 459 -2.49 10.15 -9.44
C LEU A 459 -3.97 10.49 -9.70
N ALA A 460 -4.25 11.68 -10.21
CA ALA A 460 -5.59 12.29 -10.34
C ALA A 460 -6.67 11.38 -10.98
N ALA A 461 -6.30 10.47 -11.88
CA ALA A 461 -7.24 9.50 -12.44
C ALA A 461 -7.84 8.53 -11.39
N ALA A 462 -7.16 8.35 -10.26
CA ALA A 462 -7.54 7.46 -9.16
C ALA A 462 -8.00 8.23 -7.91
N PHE A 463 -7.29 9.29 -7.50
CA PHE A 463 -7.49 9.92 -6.19
C PHE A 463 -7.89 11.40 -6.19
N TRP A 464 -7.94 12.06 -7.35
CA TRP A 464 -8.53 13.40 -7.50
C TRP A 464 -9.31 13.50 -8.82
N ARG A 465 -10.49 12.88 -8.84
CA ARG A 465 -11.24 12.56 -10.07
C ARG A 465 -11.63 13.78 -10.89
N SER A 466 -11.78 14.94 -10.27
CA SER A 466 -12.09 16.19 -10.98
C SER A 466 -10.96 16.60 -11.92
N ARG A 467 -9.70 16.25 -11.59
CA ARG A 467 -8.47 16.71 -12.25
C ARG A 467 -8.38 18.24 -12.33
N ASP A 468 -9.18 18.94 -11.53
CA ASP A 468 -9.21 20.39 -11.46
C ASP A 468 -8.31 20.85 -10.32
N TRP A 469 -7.24 21.55 -10.69
CA TRP A 469 -6.24 22.07 -9.76
C TRP A 469 -6.71 23.29 -8.99
N ASN A 470 -7.67 24.05 -9.51
CA ASN A 470 -8.27 25.14 -8.75
C ASN A 470 -9.13 24.56 -7.63
N GLU A 471 -9.92 23.51 -7.92
CA GLU A 471 -10.71 22.82 -6.90
C GLU A 471 -9.83 22.12 -5.86
N LEU A 472 -8.68 21.58 -6.26
CA LEU A 472 -7.70 21.03 -5.31
C LEU A 472 -7.23 22.11 -4.32
N GLN A 473 -6.79 23.26 -4.83
CA GLN A 473 -6.30 24.33 -3.96
C GLN A 473 -7.40 24.89 -3.04
N LYS A 474 -8.63 25.04 -3.55
CA LYS A 474 -9.79 25.41 -2.72
C LYS A 474 -10.03 24.38 -1.62
N PHE A 475 -10.07 23.10 -1.95
CA PHE A 475 -10.27 22.05 -0.96
C PHE A 475 -9.22 22.10 0.15
N TYR A 476 -7.96 22.37 -0.19
CA TYR A 476 -6.92 22.58 0.81
C TYR A 476 -7.23 23.78 1.71
N ASP A 477 -7.53 24.94 1.13
CA ASP A 477 -7.80 26.18 1.87
C ASP A 477 -8.94 26.03 2.88
N TYR A 478 -10.08 25.47 2.44
CA TYR A 478 -11.23 25.28 3.32
C TYR A 478 -10.99 24.20 4.37
N THR A 479 -10.28 23.12 4.04
CA THR A 479 -9.95 22.06 5.02
C THR A 479 -9.01 22.58 6.10
N VAL A 480 -7.92 23.24 5.72
CA VAL A 480 -6.92 23.77 6.66
C VAL A 480 -7.54 24.83 7.55
N ASP A 481 -8.29 25.79 7.00
CA ASP A 481 -8.95 26.81 7.80
C ASP A 481 -9.94 26.20 8.81
N ALA A 482 -10.73 25.20 8.40
CA ALA A 482 -11.67 24.51 9.28
C ALA A 482 -10.99 23.75 10.43
N ILE A 483 -9.86 23.07 10.15
CA ILE A 483 -9.07 22.37 11.17
C ILE A 483 -8.56 23.38 12.19
N LEU A 484 -7.86 24.42 11.74
CA LEU A 484 -7.27 25.43 12.62
C LEU A 484 -8.34 26.17 13.42
N ARG A 485 -9.48 26.49 12.79
CA ARG A 485 -10.60 27.13 13.46
C ARG A 485 -11.17 26.27 14.58
N ALA A 486 -11.27 24.95 14.39
CA ALA A 486 -11.76 24.05 15.42
C ALA A 486 -10.84 24.04 16.66
N PHE A 487 -9.53 24.15 16.50
CA PHE A 487 -8.61 24.31 17.62
C PHE A 487 -8.82 25.64 18.37
N GLU A 488 -8.97 26.74 17.64
CA GLU A 488 -9.23 28.06 18.23
C GLU A 488 -10.57 28.11 18.97
N ASP A 489 -11.63 27.50 18.42
CA ASP A 489 -12.94 27.36 19.07
C ASP A 489 -12.85 26.62 20.42
N GLN A 490 -11.88 25.71 20.55
CA GLN A 490 -11.61 24.94 21.76
C GLN A 490 -10.54 25.60 22.66
N GLY A 491 -10.08 26.81 22.32
CA GLY A 491 -9.14 27.61 23.12
C GLY A 491 -7.66 27.26 22.93
N TYR A 492 -7.31 26.49 21.91
CA TYR A 492 -5.91 26.19 21.57
C TYR A 492 -5.31 27.24 20.63
N ASP A 493 -3.99 27.41 20.72
CA ASP A 493 -3.20 28.20 19.77
C ASP A 493 -3.00 27.41 18.47
N SER A 494 -3.61 27.87 17.38
CA SER A 494 -3.54 27.23 16.07
C SER A 494 -2.14 27.26 15.44
N ASN A 495 -1.21 28.07 15.94
CA ASN A 495 0.20 28.03 15.52
C ASN A 495 0.94 26.78 16.00
N ARG A 496 0.39 26.07 17.00
CA ARG A 496 0.94 24.79 17.48
C ARG A 496 0.42 23.59 16.70
N VAL A 497 -0.59 23.76 15.85
CA VAL A 497 -1.22 22.69 15.09
C VAL A 497 -0.38 22.38 13.86
N PHE A 498 0.05 21.13 13.71
CA PHE A 498 0.89 20.69 12.60
C PHE A 498 0.04 20.23 11.42
N VAL A 499 -0.07 21.07 10.38
CA VAL A 499 -0.98 20.84 9.23
C VAL A 499 -0.23 20.80 7.90
N GLY A 500 -0.64 19.92 6.99
CA GLY A 500 0.09 19.67 5.76
C GLY A 500 -0.65 18.72 4.80
N GLY A 501 0.10 18.15 3.86
CA GLY A 501 -0.43 17.29 2.79
C GLY A 501 0.72 16.91 1.87
N LEU A 502 0.61 16.66 0.57
CA LEU A 502 -0.56 16.20 -0.18
C LEU A 502 -0.63 14.66 -0.19
N GLU A 503 0.28 13.99 0.52
CA GLU A 503 0.51 12.54 0.43
C GLU A 503 0.77 12.11 -1.03
N ILE A 504 1.73 12.76 -1.70
CA ILE A 504 2.01 12.58 -3.13
C ILE A 504 2.37 11.11 -3.41
N GLY A 505 1.72 10.49 -4.39
CA GLY A 505 1.91 9.06 -4.70
C GLY A 505 3.30 8.77 -5.27
N ALA A 506 3.77 9.58 -6.22
CA ALA A 506 5.13 9.52 -6.77
C ALA A 506 5.63 8.10 -7.15
N ILE A 507 4.73 7.15 -7.44
CA ILE A 507 5.05 5.71 -7.45
C ILE A 507 6.03 5.28 -8.57
N PHE A 508 6.33 6.16 -9.52
CA PHE A 508 7.15 5.86 -10.71
C PHE A 508 8.53 6.56 -10.66
N GLY A 509 9.43 6.04 -9.82
CA GLY A 509 10.82 6.49 -9.72
C GLY A 509 10.97 7.85 -9.01
N ALA A 510 12.14 8.49 -9.12
CA ALA A 510 12.46 9.70 -8.35
C ALA A 510 11.78 10.99 -8.84
N ARG A 511 11.07 10.97 -9.97
CA ARG A 511 10.47 12.18 -10.57
C ARG A 511 9.16 12.54 -9.89
N ILE A 512 9.25 13.41 -8.90
CA ILE A 512 8.10 14.03 -8.22
C ILE A 512 7.70 15.39 -8.81
N GLU A 513 8.45 15.86 -9.81
CA GLU A 513 8.38 17.21 -10.41
C GLU A 513 7.12 17.48 -11.25
N GLN A 514 6.09 16.64 -11.15
CA GLN A 514 4.80 16.93 -11.77
C GLN A 514 4.31 18.31 -11.28
N PRO A 515 3.61 19.10 -12.12
CA PRO A 515 3.31 20.49 -11.80
C PRO A 515 2.56 20.66 -10.47
N VAL A 516 1.88 19.61 -10.00
CA VAL A 516 1.11 19.55 -8.75
C VAL A 516 1.91 20.07 -7.55
N LEU A 517 3.09 19.50 -7.24
CA LEU A 517 3.83 19.88 -6.02
C LEU A 517 4.32 21.33 -6.09
N GLY A 518 4.87 21.74 -7.23
CA GLY A 518 5.38 23.10 -7.41
C GLY A 518 4.28 24.17 -7.45
N ILE A 519 3.10 23.85 -8.01
CA ILE A 519 1.92 24.74 -7.98
C ILE A 519 1.38 24.85 -6.55
N PHE A 520 1.24 23.72 -5.87
CA PHE A 520 0.76 23.68 -4.49
C PHE A 520 1.66 24.49 -3.54
N LEU A 521 2.97 24.28 -3.58
CA LEU A 521 3.91 25.07 -2.77
C LEU A 521 3.88 26.56 -3.14
N ALA A 522 3.69 26.90 -4.42
CA ALA A 522 3.52 28.30 -4.80
C ALA A 522 2.22 28.92 -4.26
N HIS A 523 1.15 28.13 -4.14
CA HIS A 523 -0.13 28.55 -3.55
C HIS A 523 -0.03 28.73 -2.03
N CYS A 524 0.67 27.83 -1.35
CA CYS A 524 0.87 27.89 0.11
C CYS A 524 1.80 29.02 0.55
N SER A 525 2.79 29.41 -0.27
CA SER A 525 3.66 30.54 0.05
C SER A 525 2.91 31.89 -0.03
N PRO A 526 3.12 32.80 0.94
CA PRO A 526 2.55 34.15 0.89
C PRO A 526 3.23 35.05 -0.16
N LYS A 527 4.40 34.66 -0.69
CA LYS A 527 5.23 35.48 -1.59
C LYS A 527 5.33 34.92 -3.00
N ALA A 528 5.36 33.60 -3.14
CA ALA A 528 5.59 32.94 -4.42
C ALA A 528 4.41 33.13 -5.38
N THR A 529 4.68 33.00 -6.68
CA THR A 529 3.67 32.98 -7.73
C THR A 529 4.08 31.99 -8.79
N ARG A 530 3.12 31.20 -9.28
CA ARG A 530 3.33 30.26 -10.36
C ARG A 530 2.05 30.11 -11.19
N ASP A 531 2.20 29.89 -12.49
CA ASP A 531 1.06 29.58 -13.35
C ASP A 531 0.32 28.34 -12.82
N GLY A 532 -0.99 28.48 -12.62
CA GLY A 532 -1.86 27.44 -12.06
C GLY A 532 -2.08 27.54 -10.55
N ALA A 533 -1.30 28.34 -9.82
CA ALA A 533 -1.59 28.65 -8.42
C ALA A 533 -2.78 29.63 -8.33
N LEU A 534 -3.66 29.45 -7.35
CA LEU A 534 -4.75 30.40 -7.12
C LEU A 534 -4.16 31.76 -6.70
N PRO A 535 -4.75 32.87 -7.17
CA PRO A 535 -4.22 34.20 -6.85
C PRO A 535 -4.46 34.62 -5.40
N LYS A 536 -5.44 34.00 -4.72
CA LYS A 536 -5.82 34.26 -3.32
C LYS A 536 -6.35 32.99 -2.68
N ASN A 537 -6.23 32.91 -1.35
CA ASN A 537 -6.83 31.87 -0.53
C ASN A 537 -8.37 31.90 -0.69
N ALA A 538 -8.94 30.75 -1.03
CA ALA A 538 -10.35 30.64 -1.37
C ALA A 538 -11.29 30.76 -0.15
N ALA A 539 -10.88 30.26 1.03
CA ALA A 539 -11.66 30.36 2.25
C ALA A 539 -11.73 31.82 2.75
N VAL A 540 -10.61 32.56 2.66
CA VAL A 540 -10.57 34.00 2.94
C VAL A 540 -11.42 34.82 1.95
N GLY A 541 -11.50 34.37 0.70
CA GLY A 541 -12.34 35.01 -0.32
C GLY A 541 -13.84 34.75 -0.18
N ASP A 542 -14.27 33.83 0.68
CA ASP A 542 -15.68 33.46 0.85
C ASP A 542 -16.35 34.29 1.97
N PRO A 543 -17.29 35.20 1.63
CA PRO A 543 -17.95 36.05 2.64
C PRO A 543 -18.83 35.26 3.60
N ARG A 544 -19.20 34.02 3.28
CA ARG A 544 -19.98 33.15 4.19
C ARG A 544 -19.17 32.71 5.41
N LEU A 545 -17.84 32.84 5.34
CA LEU A 545 -16.91 32.52 6.43
C LEU A 545 -16.46 33.78 7.20
N ASP A 546 -17.00 34.96 6.91
CA ASP A 546 -16.65 36.17 7.66
C ASP A 546 -16.91 36.01 9.17
N GLY A 547 -15.88 36.23 9.99
CA GLY A 547 -15.90 36.01 11.45
C GLY A 547 -15.81 34.55 11.89
N ARG A 548 -15.72 33.60 10.94
CA ARG A 548 -15.65 32.15 11.17
C ARG A 548 -14.34 31.51 10.70
N ARG A 549 -13.43 32.29 10.12
CA ARG A 549 -12.09 31.85 9.72
C ARG A 549 -11.17 31.72 10.92
N SER A 550 -10.08 30.98 10.73
CA SER A 550 -9.01 30.85 11.70
C SER A 550 -8.12 32.09 11.72
N GLU A 551 -7.64 32.48 12.89
CA GLU A 551 -6.74 33.62 13.06
C GLU A 551 -5.42 33.41 12.29
N ARG A 552 -4.87 32.19 12.32
CA ARG A 552 -3.62 31.84 11.64
C ARG A 552 -3.70 31.97 10.11
N VAL A 553 -4.81 31.56 9.49
CA VAL A 553 -5.02 31.75 8.04
C VAL A 553 -5.21 33.23 7.73
N GLU A 554 -6.02 33.94 8.52
CA GLU A 554 -6.25 35.38 8.28
C GLU A 554 -4.96 36.21 8.43
N GLU A 555 -4.10 35.90 9.41
CA GLU A 555 -2.82 36.58 9.58
C GLU A 555 -1.87 36.34 8.40
N LEU A 556 -1.70 35.08 7.98
CA LEU A 556 -0.86 34.74 6.84
C LEU A 556 -1.36 35.46 5.57
N CYS A 557 -2.66 35.39 5.30
CA CYS A 557 -3.26 36.05 4.13
C CYS A 557 -3.15 37.57 4.21
N ARG A 558 -3.31 38.19 5.39
CA ARG A 558 -3.18 39.63 5.56
C ARG A 558 -1.78 40.12 5.22
N THR A 559 -0.74 39.36 5.58
CA THR A 559 0.65 39.69 5.24
C THR A 559 1.00 39.37 3.78
N GLY A 560 0.30 38.43 3.15
CA GLY A 560 0.49 37.99 1.76
C GLY A 560 -0.45 38.61 0.71
N ASP A 561 -1.14 39.72 0.98
CA ASP A 561 -2.13 40.33 0.06
C ASP A 561 -3.27 39.35 -0.36
N GLY A 562 -3.72 38.54 0.60
CA GLY A 562 -4.72 37.50 0.42
C GLY A 562 -4.17 36.17 -0.07
N LYS A 563 -2.84 36.02 -0.20
CA LYS A 563 -2.16 34.76 -0.58
C LYS A 563 -1.67 33.97 0.63
N GLY A 564 -1.40 32.70 0.38
CA GLY A 564 -0.83 31.78 1.34
C GLY A 564 -1.88 30.96 2.06
N THR A 565 -1.44 29.80 2.52
CA THR A 565 -2.21 28.92 3.39
C THR A 565 -1.21 28.13 4.25
N PRO A 566 -1.46 27.94 5.56
CA PRO A 566 -0.55 27.23 6.45
C PRO A 566 -0.18 25.84 5.90
N CYS A 567 1.11 25.54 5.88
CA CYS A 567 1.66 24.28 5.40
C CYS A 567 2.98 24.00 6.13
N ASP A 568 2.90 23.18 7.19
CA ASP A 568 4.03 22.83 8.07
C ASP A 568 4.81 21.62 7.53
N PHE A 569 4.17 20.80 6.71
CA PHE A 569 4.81 19.66 6.07
C PHE A 569 4.26 19.34 4.68
N ILE A 570 5.11 18.69 3.90
CA ILE A 570 4.70 17.87 2.76
C ILE A 570 5.01 16.39 3.02
N SER A 571 4.19 15.47 2.51
CA SER A 571 4.36 14.02 2.60
C SER A 571 4.42 13.40 1.22
N ILE A 572 5.39 12.51 1.01
CA ILE A 572 5.65 11.81 -0.25
C ILE A 572 5.63 10.30 0.01
N HIS A 573 4.84 9.56 -0.76
CA HIS A 573 4.84 8.10 -0.74
C HIS A 573 6.06 7.55 -1.49
N SER A 574 6.63 6.46 -0.97
CA SER A 574 7.75 5.78 -1.62
C SER A 574 7.66 4.26 -1.52
N TYR A 575 7.61 3.62 -2.69
CA TYR A 575 7.62 2.17 -2.83
C TYR A 575 8.76 1.76 -3.76
N ASN A 576 9.99 2.06 -3.35
CA ASN A 576 11.17 2.01 -4.20
C ASN A 576 12.39 1.54 -3.41
N ALA A 577 13.50 1.30 -4.11
CA ALA A 577 14.80 1.10 -3.50
C ALA A 577 15.17 2.28 -2.58
N SER A 578 16.05 2.04 -1.62
CA SER A 578 16.43 3.02 -0.58
C SER A 578 16.99 4.31 -1.19
N VAL A 579 17.82 4.18 -2.24
CA VAL A 579 18.40 5.30 -2.98
C VAL A 579 17.31 6.20 -3.58
N VAL A 580 16.30 5.61 -4.22
CA VAL A 580 15.20 6.34 -4.86
C VAL A 580 14.31 6.97 -3.80
N THR A 581 14.04 6.25 -2.71
CA THR A 581 13.26 6.77 -1.57
C THR A 581 13.90 8.03 -0.98
N ALA A 582 15.19 7.98 -0.63
CA ALA A 582 15.89 9.15 -0.11
C ALA A 582 15.94 10.30 -1.14
N ALA A 583 16.20 9.99 -2.42
CA ALA A 583 16.24 11.00 -3.48
C ALA A 583 14.91 11.73 -3.66
N LYS A 584 13.77 11.07 -3.51
CA LYS A 584 12.44 11.71 -3.54
C LYS A 584 12.27 12.72 -2.42
N LEU A 585 12.59 12.33 -1.19
CA LEU A 585 12.44 13.20 -0.02
C LEU A 585 13.35 14.43 -0.14
N ILE A 586 14.61 14.21 -0.53
CA ILE A 586 15.56 15.29 -0.79
C ILE A 586 15.02 16.21 -1.90
N ARG A 587 14.58 15.65 -3.04
CA ARG A 587 14.07 16.45 -4.15
C ARG A 587 12.83 17.26 -3.78
N ALA A 588 11.98 16.75 -2.89
CA ALA A 588 10.79 17.46 -2.46
C ALA A 588 11.15 18.73 -1.68
N LYS A 589 12.16 18.63 -0.80
CA LYS A 589 12.70 19.79 -0.07
C LYS A 589 13.38 20.77 -1.01
N GLU A 590 14.15 20.29 -1.98
CA GLU A 590 14.77 21.17 -3.00
C GLU A 590 13.72 21.98 -3.76
N ILE A 591 12.64 21.35 -4.22
CA ILE A 591 11.55 22.04 -4.91
C ILE A 591 10.92 23.11 -3.99
N ALA A 592 10.70 22.81 -2.71
CA ALA A 592 10.18 23.80 -1.77
C ALA A 592 11.13 25.01 -1.62
N LEU A 593 12.43 24.76 -1.47
CA LEU A 593 13.42 25.83 -1.36
C LEU A 593 13.61 26.62 -2.67
N GLU A 594 13.41 25.99 -3.83
CA GLU A 594 13.38 26.66 -5.14
C GLU A 594 12.17 27.60 -5.28
N ILE A 595 11.04 27.27 -4.65
CA ILE A 595 9.81 28.08 -4.69
C ILE A 595 9.88 29.26 -3.72
N ASP A 596 10.22 29.00 -2.46
CA ASP A 596 10.36 30.01 -1.42
C ASP A 596 11.33 29.53 -0.34
N SER A 597 12.60 29.88 -0.51
CA SER A 597 13.69 29.41 0.35
C SER A 597 13.60 29.86 1.80
N GLU A 598 12.95 30.99 2.05
CA GLU A 598 12.80 31.56 3.40
C GLU A 598 11.58 30.92 4.09
N TYR A 599 10.43 30.91 3.42
CA TYR A 599 9.19 30.35 3.99
C TYR A 599 9.31 28.84 4.25
N TYR A 600 9.99 28.11 3.36
CA TYR A 600 10.14 26.65 3.47
C TYR A 600 11.44 26.19 4.10
N ALA A 601 12.20 27.07 4.77
CA ALA A 601 13.43 26.68 5.47
C ALA A 601 13.19 25.54 6.47
N ASP A 602 12.10 25.63 7.23
CA ASP A 602 11.74 24.67 8.29
C ASP A 602 10.61 23.71 7.89
N LEU A 603 10.19 23.71 6.61
CA LEU A 603 9.18 22.77 6.10
C LEU A 603 9.64 21.32 6.30
N TRP A 604 8.80 20.50 6.92
CA TRP A 604 9.05 19.07 7.07
C TRP A 604 8.76 18.33 5.77
N VAL A 605 9.65 17.43 5.38
CA VAL A 605 9.39 16.46 4.30
C VAL A 605 9.23 15.08 4.91
N ASN A 606 7.99 14.65 4.96
CA ASN A 606 7.57 13.40 5.56
C ASN A 606 7.39 12.31 4.50
N SER A 607 7.30 11.08 4.97
CA SER A 607 6.78 9.97 4.18
C SER A 607 5.90 9.13 5.07
N TYR A 608 4.59 9.37 4.99
CA TYR A 608 3.64 8.55 5.73
C TYR A 608 3.26 7.25 5.03
N GLU A 609 3.85 6.97 3.87
CA GLU A 609 3.80 5.65 3.26
C GLU A 609 5.16 5.29 2.65
N SER A 610 5.89 4.37 3.30
CA SER A 610 7.12 3.83 2.72
C SER A 610 7.31 2.33 2.91
N CYS A 611 7.79 1.66 1.86
CA CYS A 611 8.38 0.32 1.94
C CYS A 611 9.20 0.06 0.66
N PRO A 612 9.99 -1.02 0.57
CA PRO A 612 10.69 -1.35 -0.67
C PRO A 612 9.77 -1.48 -1.89
N ASP A 613 8.61 -2.12 -1.75
CA ASP A 613 7.54 -2.14 -2.77
C ASP A 613 6.19 -2.46 -2.09
N TRP A 614 5.10 -1.94 -2.65
CA TRP A 614 3.73 -2.20 -2.22
C TRP A 614 3.11 -3.44 -2.89
N ALA A 615 3.56 -3.78 -4.10
CA ALA A 615 3.04 -4.90 -4.87
C ALA A 615 4.16 -5.70 -5.53
N PRO A 616 4.99 -6.40 -4.73
CA PRO A 616 6.10 -7.17 -5.26
C PRO A 616 5.62 -8.20 -6.29
N PRO A 617 6.43 -8.49 -7.32
CA PRO A 617 6.15 -9.57 -8.26
C PRO A 617 6.01 -10.90 -7.51
N PRO A 618 5.40 -11.94 -8.13
CA PRO A 618 5.34 -13.29 -7.56
C PRO A 618 6.70 -14.00 -7.61
N ASP A 619 7.76 -13.28 -7.21
CA ASP A 619 9.13 -13.72 -7.07
C ASP A 619 9.40 -14.08 -5.61
N LEU A 620 9.86 -15.31 -5.35
CA LEU A 620 10.17 -15.75 -3.99
C LEU A 620 11.30 -14.92 -3.38
N ALA A 621 12.22 -14.41 -4.19
CA ALA A 621 13.30 -13.55 -3.74
C ALA A 621 12.80 -12.20 -3.20
N ALA A 622 11.76 -11.63 -3.81
CA ALA A 622 11.13 -10.42 -3.29
C ALA A 622 10.47 -10.69 -1.93
N ALA A 623 9.87 -11.87 -1.76
CA ALA A 623 9.31 -12.29 -0.48
C ALA A 623 10.39 -12.46 0.61
N ASP A 624 11.55 -13.04 0.27
CA ASP A 624 12.65 -13.27 1.21
C ASP A 624 13.16 -11.98 1.86
N SER A 625 13.16 -10.86 1.12
CA SER A 625 13.57 -9.55 1.64
C SER A 625 12.76 -9.05 2.85
N TYR A 626 11.54 -9.55 3.02
CA TYR A 626 10.67 -9.29 4.18
C TYR A 626 10.68 -10.43 5.20
N LEU A 627 11.32 -11.57 4.93
CA LEU A 627 11.29 -12.73 5.81
C LEU A 627 12.30 -12.63 6.97
N GLY A 628 13.24 -11.69 6.90
CA GLY A 628 14.24 -11.44 7.95
C GLY A 628 15.69 -11.68 7.53
N ASN A 629 16.02 -11.64 6.25
CA ASN A 629 17.39 -11.86 5.76
C ASN A 629 18.33 -10.65 5.89
N GLY A 630 17.91 -9.58 6.58
CA GLY A 630 18.68 -8.33 6.74
C GLY A 630 18.40 -7.24 5.69
N TYR A 631 17.77 -7.57 4.55
CA TYR A 631 17.50 -6.59 3.49
C TYR A 631 16.63 -5.41 3.97
N PHE A 632 15.51 -5.68 4.65
CA PHE A 632 14.60 -4.60 5.06
C PHE A 632 15.19 -3.66 6.14
N PRO A 633 15.89 -4.15 7.18
CA PRO A 633 16.67 -3.29 8.08
C PRO A 633 17.72 -2.42 7.35
N THR A 634 18.50 -3.00 6.44
CA THR A 634 19.55 -2.26 5.72
C THR A 634 18.98 -1.26 4.72
N TRP A 635 17.83 -1.54 4.10
CA TRP A 635 17.08 -0.57 3.30
C TRP A 635 16.70 0.66 4.15
N CYS A 636 16.20 0.45 5.37
CA CYS A 636 15.87 1.57 6.28
C CYS A 636 17.12 2.36 6.66
N ALA A 637 18.22 1.67 7.01
CA ALA A 637 19.48 2.30 7.38
C ALA A 637 20.05 3.18 6.25
N ASP A 638 19.97 2.71 5.01
CA ASP A 638 20.45 3.47 3.85
C ASP A 638 19.60 4.72 3.56
N VAL A 639 18.28 4.64 3.75
CA VAL A 639 17.40 5.83 3.66
C VAL A 639 17.78 6.87 4.73
N ILE A 640 17.97 6.45 5.97
CA ILE A 640 18.36 7.34 7.10
C ILE A 640 19.67 8.03 6.77
N ARG A 641 20.71 7.25 6.44
CA ARG A 641 22.05 7.78 6.22
C ARG A 641 22.08 8.78 5.07
N ARG A 642 21.36 8.54 3.97
CA ARG A 642 21.30 9.45 2.82
C ARG A 642 20.65 10.79 3.17
N GLN A 643 19.56 10.77 3.96
CA GLN A 643 18.92 12.00 4.43
C GLN A 643 19.83 12.78 5.38
N LEU A 644 20.48 12.10 6.33
CA LEU A 644 21.45 12.72 7.23
C LEU A 644 22.65 13.32 6.49
N SER A 645 23.16 12.63 5.47
CA SER A 645 24.24 13.14 4.63
C SER A 645 23.85 14.45 3.95
N LYS A 646 22.60 14.57 3.46
CA LYS A 646 22.12 15.81 2.86
C LYS A 646 21.94 16.92 3.91
N ALA A 647 21.39 16.58 5.07
CA ALA A 647 21.20 17.52 6.17
C ALA A 647 22.52 18.04 6.77
N ALA A 648 23.61 17.27 6.67
CA ALA A 648 24.95 17.72 7.04
C ALA A 648 25.51 18.79 6.09
N GLU A 649 25.10 18.78 4.82
CA GLU A 649 25.46 19.83 3.85
C GLU A 649 24.59 21.10 4.03
N ASP A 650 23.32 20.91 4.36
CA ASP A 650 22.35 21.99 4.51
C ASP A 650 21.30 21.63 5.57
N ALA A 651 21.38 22.29 6.73
CA ALA A 651 20.53 22.02 7.89
C ALA A 651 19.02 22.19 7.61
N ARG A 652 18.63 22.89 6.54
CA ARG A 652 17.22 23.00 6.14
C ARG A 652 16.63 21.66 5.72
N PHE A 653 17.44 20.66 5.41
CA PHE A 653 17.00 19.29 5.10
C PHE A 653 16.80 18.41 6.34
N ALA A 654 17.03 18.93 7.55
CA ALA A 654 16.98 18.18 8.80
C ALA A 654 15.56 18.09 9.42
N PHE A 655 14.51 18.10 8.60
CA PHE A 655 13.11 18.15 9.06
C PHE A 655 12.28 17.07 8.38
N GLY A 656 11.78 16.12 9.15
CA GLY A 656 10.89 15.10 8.62
C GLY A 656 10.63 13.93 9.55
N GLU A 657 9.50 13.27 9.31
CA GLU A 657 9.12 12.03 9.94
C GLU A 657 8.70 11.00 8.89
N THR A 658 9.39 9.86 8.88
CA THR A 658 9.11 8.74 7.97
C THR A 658 8.42 7.62 8.74
N ILE A 659 7.48 6.90 8.12
CA ILE A 659 6.86 5.69 8.68
C ILE A 659 6.81 4.55 7.66
N LEU A 660 6.64 3.32 8.12
CA LEU A 660 6.50 2.15 7.23
C LEU A 660 5.04 1.89 6.84
N THR A 661 4.78 1.56 5.58
CA THR A 661 3.47 1.07 5.15
C THR A 661 3.35 -0.41 5.42
N PHE A 662 2.23 -0.87 5.95
CA PHE A 662 1.88 -2.29 6.08
C PHE A 662 0.59 -2.60 5.32
N TRP A 663 0.72 -3.10 4.09
CA TRP A 663 -0.42 -3.41 3.24
C TRP A 663 -1.31 -4.48 3.89
N PRO A 664 -2.65 -4.38 3.74
CA PRO A 664 -3.57 -4.70 4.80
C PRO A 664 -3.87 -6.18 4.85
N TRP A 665 -3.02 -6.98 5.50
CA TRP A 665 -3.35 -8.29 6.07
C TRP A 665 -2.34 -8.53 7.20
N PRO A 666 -2.69 -9.08 8.38
CA PRO A 666 -1.66 -9.70 9.19
C PRO A 666 -1.00 -10.77 8.31
N ASN A 667 0.32 -10.70 8.16
CA ASN A 667 1.02 -11.66 7.33
C ASN A 667 0.87 -13.03 7.97
N SER A 668 0.22 -13.95 7.25
CA SER A 668 0.05 -15.31 7.74
C SER A 668 1.30 -16.13 7.45
N ASN A 669 1.75 -16.85 8.48
CA ASN A 669 2.86 -17.79 8.43
C ASN A 669 4.13 -17.14 7.84
N PHE A 670 4.80 -17.84 6.91
CA PHE A 670 6.10 -17.44 6.38
C PHE A 670 6.03 -16.81 4.97
N ARG A 671 4.88 -16.24 4.56
CA ARG A 671 4.80 -15.46 3.32
C ARG A 671 5.52 -14.12 3.46
N GLY A 672 6.33 -13.77 2.48
CA GLY A 672 7.16 -12.56 2.52
C GLY A 672 6.44 -11.32 2.03
N HIS A 673 5.77 -10.63 2.95
CA HIS A 673 5.17 -9.31 2.73
C HIS A 673 5.65 -8.37 3.84
N ASN A 674 5.53 -7.07 3.62
CA ASN A 674 5.90 -6.05 4.59
C ASN A 674 4.94 -6.02 5.79
N ASN A 675 5.47 -6.17 7.00
CA ASN A 675 4.78 -5.95 8.27
C ASN A 675 5.83 -5.84 9.40
N ALA A 676 5.42 -5.42 10.60
CA ALA A 676 6.25 -5.51 11.81
C ALA A 676 6.03 -6.82 12.57
N THR A 677 4.88 -7.47 12.37
CA THR A 677 4.53 -8.74 13.00
C THR A 677 3.89 -9.69 12.00
N ARG A 678 3.77 -10.95 12.40
CA ARG A 678 3.11 -11.98 11.60
C ARG A 678 2.41 -12.98 12.49
N VAL A 679 1.35 -13.54 11.93
CA VAL A 679 0.43 -14.46 12.60
C VAL A 679 0.67 -15.86 12.09
N ILE A 680 1.10 -16.76 12.96
CA ILE A 680 1.40 -18.15 12.65
C ILE A 680 0.23 -19.03 13.10
N ALA A 681 -0.30 -19.83 12.19
CA ALA A 681 -1.31 -20.84 12.53
C ALA A 681 -0.65 -22.01 13.27
N VAL A 682 -1.21 -22.36 14.42
CA VAL A 682 -0.73 -23.42 15.30
C VAL A 682 -1.71 -24.59 15.28
N ASP A 683 -1.17 -25.80 15.10
CA ASP A 683 -1.87 -27.08 15.18
C ASP A 683 -1.40 -27.77 16.47
N GLU A 684 -2.22 -27.70 17.52
CA GLU A 684 -1.91 -28.21 18.85
C GLU A 684 -2.12 -29.73 18.95
N ASP A 685 -3.08 -30.29 18.21
CA ASP A 685 -3.44 -31.70 18.30
C ASP A 685 -2.93 -32.57 17.13
N GLY A 686 -2.40 -31.94 16.08
CA GLY A 686 -1.82 -32.58 14.90
C GLY A 686 -2.85 -32.98 13.84
N ASP A 687 -4.08 -32.46 13.90
CA ASP A 687 -5.16 -32.75 12.93
C ASP A 687 -5.00 -32.00 11.59
N GLY A 688 -4.00 -31.12 11.50
CA GLY A 688 -3.71 -30.30 10.32
C GLY A 688 -4.58 -29.05 10.21
N ARG A 689 -5.24 -28.62 11.28
CA ARG A 689 -6.04 -27.39 11.34
C ARG A 689 -5.44 -26.38 12.30
N THR A 690 -5.91 -25.15 12.17
CA THR A 690 -5.53 -24.07 13.07
C THR A 690 -6.38 -24.17 14.34
N ASP A 691 -5.77 -24.54 15.46
CA ASP A 691 -6.38 -24.51 16.79
C ASP A 691 -6.28 -23.12 17.41
N ARG A 692 -5.13 -22.46 17.19
CA ARG A 692 -4.88 -21.09 17.61
C ARG A 692 -3.94 -20.35 16.65
N SER A 693 -3.87 -19.04 16.83
CA SER A 693 -2.95 -18.17 16.11
C SER A 693 -1.95 -17.57 17.07
N GLU A 694 -0.66 -17.58 16.72
CA GLU A 694 0.41 -16.96 17.48
C GLU A 694 0.94 -15.73 16.74
N THR A 695 1.09 -14.59 17.41
CA THR A 695 1.71 -13.41 16.79
C THR A 695 3.17 -13.30 17.22
N VAL A 696 4.08 -13.25 16.25
CA VAL A 696 5.52 -13.10 16.50
C VAL A 696 6.06 -11.81 15.87
N ALA A 697 7.11 -11.26 16.48
CA ALA A 697 7.82 -10.10 15.97
C ALA A 697 8.57 -10.45 14.67
N MET A 698 8.58 -9.54 13.70
CA MET A 698 9.52 -9.58 12.57
C MET A 698 10.81 -8.84 12.96
N PRO A 699 11.98 -9.14 12.36
CA PRO A 699 13.23 -8.48 12.73
C PRO A 699 13.17 -6.94 12.66
N ILE A 700 12.39 -6.41 11.70
CA ILE A 700 12.17 -4.96 11.56
C ILE A 700 11.52 -4.32 12.79
N LEU A 701 10.70 -5.06 13.54
CA LEU A 701 10.06 -4.58 14.78
C LEU A 701 11.10 -4.18 15.82
N ASN A 702 12.08 -5.07 16.04
CA ASN A 702 13.14 -4.86 17.01
C ASN A 702 14.19 -3.87 16.49
N PHE A 703 14.54 -3.94 15.20
CA PHE A 703 15.49 -3.04 14.56
C PHE A 703 15.07 -1.57 14.72
N LEU A 704 13.84 -1.24 14.32
CA LEU A 704 13.34 0.14 14.47
C LEU A 704 13.09 0.54 15.92
N GLY A 705 12.84 -0.44 16.79
CA GLY A 705 12.89 -0.25 18.24
C GLY A 705 14.25 0.29 18.71
N LEU A 706 15.36 -0.25 18.22
CA LEU A 706 16.70 0.23 18.54
C LEU A 706 17.01 1.57 17.88
N VAL A 707 16.69 1.75 16.59
CA VAL A 707 16.87 3.04 15.88
C VAL A 707 16.16 4.18 16.62
N SER A 708 14.97 3.93 17.17
CA SER A 708 14.20 4.92 17.93
C SER A 708 14.81 5.29 19.30
N ARG A 709 15.91 4.65 19.72
CA ARG A 709 16.68 5.03 20.93
C ARG A 709 17.77 6.07 20.64
N MET A 710 18.11 6.26 19.37
CA MET A 710 19.04 7.32 18.97
C MET A 710 18.45 8.68 19.37
N GLY A 711 19.31 9.61 19.78
CA GLY A 711 18.94 10.99 20.07
C GLY A 711 18.69 11.79 18.79
N ASP A 712 18.50 13.10 18.95
CA ASP A 712 18.14 13.98 17.82
C ASP A 712 19.37 14.59 17.13
N ASP A 713 20.55 14.45 17.73
CA ASP A 713 21.84 14.86 17.18
C ASP A 713 22.54 13.67 16.53
N TYR A 714 22.86 13.79 15.24
CA TYR A 714 23.42 12.72 14.44
C TYR A 714 24.74 13.09 13.79
N TRP A 715 25.60 12.10 13.63
CA TRP A 715 26.75 12.15 12.73
C TRP A 715 26.58 11.09 11.65
N ALA A 716 26.55 11.51 10.39
CA ALA A 716 26.57 10.58 9.27
C ALA A 716 27.99 10.04 9.08
N LEU A 717 28.14 8.72 9.01
CA LEU A 717 29.42 8.13 8.63
C LEU A 717 29.64 8.26 7.11
N PRO A 718 30.90 8.31 6.66
CA PRO A 718 31.20 8.30 5.23
C PRO A 718 30.62 7.06 4.54
N GLU A 719 30.25 7.21 3.27
CA GLU A 719 29.86 6.08 2.42
C GLU A 719 31.09 5.51 1.72
N THR A 720 31.24 4.19 1.77
CA THR A 720 32.18 3.45 0.95
C THR A 720 31.40 2.50 0.05
N VAL A 721 31.68 2.54 -1.26
CA VAL A 721 31.11 1.59 -2.23
C VAL A 721 32.12 0.48 -2.48
N VAL A 722 31.72 -0.77 -2.24
CA VAL A 722 32.53 -1.96 -2.43
C VAL A 722 31.77 -2.96 -3.29
N GLY A 723 32.17 -3.06 -4.56
CA GLY A 723 31.39 -3.81 -5.55
C GLY A 723 29.94 -3.28 -5.62
N PRO A 724 28.92 -4.14 -5.44
CA PRO A 724 27.53 -3.71 -5.45
C PRO A 724 27.01 -3.22 -4.08
N TYR A 725 27.85 -3.19 -3.05
CA TYR A 725 27.47 -2.81 -1.69
C TYR A 725 27.81 -1.35 -1.38
N VAL A 726 26.87 -0.68 -0.71
CA VAL A 726 27.12 0.54 0.05
C VAL A 726 27.37 0.16 1.49
N VAL A 727 28.51 0.54 2.06
CA VAL A 727 28.85 0.35 3.48
C VAL A 727 28.96 1.73 4.14
N SER A 728 28.14 1.96 5.16
CA SER A 728 28.08 3.24 5.86
C SER A 728 27.35 3.12 7.20
N GLY A 729 26.93 4.25 7.76
CA GLY A 729 26.20 4.29 9.01
C GLY A 729 25.84 5.69 9.48
N CYS A 730 25.30 5.77 10.69
CA CYS A 730 25.17 7.00 11.45
C CYS A 730 25.39 6.73 12.94
N ALA A 731 25.74 7.76 13.68
CA ALA A 731 25.82 7.73 15.13
C ALA A 731 24.95 8.82 15.74
N SER A 732 24.53 8.62 16.98
CA SER A 732 23.85 9.63 17.79
C SER A 732 24.23 9.47 19.25
N LYS A 733 24.27 10.59 19.97
CA LYS A 733 24.73 10.63 21.36
C LYS A 733 23.62 11.17 22.26
N THR A 734 23.43 10.51 23.40
CA THR A 734 22.68 11.02 24.55
C THR A 734 23.65 11.29 25.70
N GLU A 735 23.14 11.74 26.86
CA GLU A 735 23.98 11.98 28.03
C GLU A 735 24.74 10.71 28.47
N ASP A 736 24.07 9.55 28.42
CA ASP A 736 24.56 8.30 29.00
C ASP A 736 25.02 7.25 27.96
N ALA A 737 24.83 7.51 26.67
CA ALA A 737 25.13 6.52 25.64
C ALA A 737 25.49 7.13 24.28
N LEU A 738 26.27 6.37 23.52
CA LEU A 738 26.55 6.61 22.11
C LEU A 738 25.98 5.42 21.34
N TYR A 739 25.07 5.72 20.42
CA TYR A 739 24.40 4.77 19.56
C TYR A 739 25.01 4.85 18.17
N VAL A 740 25.28 3.69 17.56
CA VAL A 740 25.89 3.62 16.24
C VAL A 740 25.15 2.58 15.42
N LEU A 741 24.65 2.99 14.27
CA LEU A 741 24.07 2.12 13.25
C LEU A 741 25.08 2.00 12.12
N LEU A 742 25.57 0.78 11.86
CA LEU A 742 26.37 0.44 10.69
C LEU A 742 25.60 -0.52 9.79
N TYR A 743 25.81 -0.44 8.49
CA TYR A 743 25.15 -1.35 7.55
C TYR A 743 26.00 -1.58 6.30
N SER A 744 25.77 -2.72 5.64
CA SER A 744 26.07 -2.92 4.22
C SER A 744 24.76 -3.14 3.47
N HIS A 745 24.58 -2.52 2.31
CA HIS A 745 23.35 -2.66 1.52
C HIS A 745 23.66 -2.81 0.03
N ASN A 746 23.15 -3.90 -0.54
CA ASN A 746 23.05 -4.14 -1.98
C ASN A 746 21.55 -4.26 -2.33
N GLN A 747 21.03 -3.22 -2.98
CA GLN A 747 19.62 -3.12 -3.37
C GLN A 747 19.14 -4.25 -4.29
N ARG A 748 20.05 -4.96 -4.97
CA ARG A 748 19.76 -6.04 -5.93
C ARG A 748 19.78 -7.43 -5.32
N ASP A 749 20.53 -7.64 -4.25
CA ASP A 749 20.62 -8.93 -3.55
C ASP A 749 19.48 -9.08 -2.54
N VAL A 750 18.24 -9.11 -3.04
CA VAL A 750 17.03 -9.17 -2.20
C VAL A 750 16.89 -10.48 -1.39
N GLN A 751 17.68 -11.51 -1.72
CA GLN A 751 17.76 -12.77 -0.98
C GLN A 751 18.91 -12.82 0.03
N THR A 752 19.83 -11.85 0.02
CA THR A 752 21.06 -11.88 0.83
C THR A 752 21.86 -13.17 0.58
N ARG A 753 22.10 -13.47 -0.69
CA ARG A 753 22.81 -14.68 -1.14
C ARG A 753 24.32 -14.50 -1.18
N ALA A 754 24.82 -13.27 -1.18
CA ALA A 754 26.25 -13.06 -1.02
C ALA A 754 26.70 -13.42 0.40
N GLU A 755 27.95 -13.87 0.50
CA GLU A 755 28.60 -14.22 1.77
C GLU A 755 29.75 -13.25 2.10
N ASP A 756 29.88 -12.15 1.36
CA ASP A 756 30.85 -11.09 1.65
C ASP A 756 30.68 -10.57 3.09
N THR A 757 31.82 -10.28 3.73
CA THR A 757 31.85 -9.59 5.02
C THR A 757 32.65 -8.31 4.91
N PHE A 758 32.30 -7.33 5.74
CA PHE A 758 32.98 -6.05 5.82
C PHE A 758 33.55 -5.90 7.22
N GLU A 759 34.86 -6.13 7.32
CA GLU A 759 35.63 -5.97 8.55
C GLU A 759 36.02 -4.49 8.70
N THR A 760 35.61 -3.89 9.81
CA THR A 760 35.93 -2.49 10.10
C THR A 760 36.50 -2.34 11.49
N THR A 761 37.49 -1.46 11.63
CA THR A 761 37.84 -0.89 12.94
C THR A 761 37.26 0.51 12.96
N LEU A 762 36.16 0.67 13.67
CA LEU A 762 35.53 1.97 13.85
C LEU A 762 36.31 2.75 14.92
N ALA A 763 37.00 3.78 14.48
CA ALA A 763 37.75 4.69 15.34
C ALA A 763 36.88 5.88 15.75
N PHE A 764 36.67 6.06 17.04
CA PHE A 764 36.05 7.25 17.60
C PHE A 764 37.12 8.16 18.17
N GLU A 765 36.90 9.46 18.01
CA GLU A 765 37.67 10.50 18.69
C GLU A 765 36.77 11.26 19.66
N HIS A 766 37.38 11.80 20.72
CA HIS A 766 36.70 12.61 21.73
C HIS A 766 35.57 11.88 22.50
N VAL A 767 35.72 10.58 22.74
CA VAL A 767 34.83 9.82 23.63
C VAL A 767 35.02 10.30 25.08
N PRO A 768 33.96 10.72 25.79
CA PRO A 768 34.11 11.39 27.09
C PRO A 768 34.36 10.42 28.27
N TRP A 769 34.31 9.12 28.04
CA TRP A 769 34.41 8.09 29.08
C TRP A 769 35.78 7.45 29.10
N LYS A 770 36.22 6.94 30.26
CA LYS A 770 37.53 6.24 30.39
C LYS A 770 37.45 4.75 30.05
N LYS A 771 36.31 4.14 30.34
CA LYS A 771 36.00 2.74 30.05
C LYS A 771 34.57 2.66 29.57
N THR A 772 34.34 1.80 28.59
CA THR A 772 33.04 1.65 27.97
C THR A 772 32.61 0.20 27.93
N ARG A 773 31.32 -0.03 28.21
CA ARG A 773 30.62 -1.25 27.88
C ARG A 773 30.03 -1.09 26.47
N VAL A 774 30.23 -2.07 25.62
CA VAL A 774 29.78 -2.07 24.23
C VAL A 774 28.88 -3.27 24.00
N GLN A 775 27.64 -3.02 23.61
CA GLN A 775 26.66 -4.03 23.22
C GLN A 775 26.37 -3.91 21.73
N GLU A 776 26.47 -5.04 21.02
CA GLU A 776 26.21 -5.12 19.60
C GLU A 776 24.96 -5.97 19.35
N TYR A 777 24.10 -5.48 18.46
CA TYR A 777 22.91 -6.15 17.97
C TYR A 777 23.01 -6.26 16.45
N ARG A 778 23.30 -7.47 15.95
CA ARG A 778 23.37 -7.75 14.51
C ARG A 778 22.00 -8.15 13.97
N PHE A 779 21.66 -7.63 12.79
CA PHE A 779 20.47 -7.95 12.01
C PHE A 779 20.91 -8.41 10.62
N ASP A 780 20.98 -9.72 10.45
CA ASP A 780 21.32 -10.40 9.20
C ASP A 780 20.54 -11.73 9.14
N LYS A 781 20.78 -12.56 8.13
CA LYS A 781 20.06 -13.85 7.99
C LYS A 781 20.32 -14.83 9.15
N GLN A 782 21.39 -14.66 9.94
CA GLN A 782 21.74 -15.50 11.09
C GLN A 782 21.40 -14.86 12.46
N ASN A 783 21.41 -13.54 12.57
CA ASN A 783 21.36 -12.81 13.83
C ASN A 783 20.08 -12.00 13.98
N ASN A 784 19.46 -12.08 15.17
CA ASN A 784 18.13 -11.50 15.47
C ASN A 784 17.11 -11.78 14.36
N SER A 785 17.15 -13.01 13.84
CA SER A 785 16.36 -13.44 12.69
C SER A 785 15.90 -14.89 12.84
N TYR A 786 14.69 -15.15 12.36
CA TYR A 786 14.17 -16.51 12.15
C TYR A 786 14.28 -16.95 10.68
N PHE A 787 14.96 -16.21 9.81
CA PHE A 787 14.93 -16.39 8.36
C PHE A 787 15.14 -17.84 7.90
N GLU A 788 16.23 -18.48 8.31
CA GLU A 788 16.55 -19.86 7.92
C GLU A 788 15.46 -20.86 8.33
N LEU A 789 14.98 -20.77 9.58
CA LEU A 789 13.90 -21.62 10.07
C LEU A 789 12.57 -21.31 9.36
N GLY A 790 12.27 -20.04 9.15
CA GLY A 790 11.08 -19.60 8.44
C GLY A 790 11.06 -20.08 6.99
N LEU A 791 12.23 -20.09 6.33
CA LEU A 791 12.41 -20.62 4.98
C LEU A 791 12.14 -22.13 4.96
N GLN A 792 12.75 -22.89 5.88
CA GLN A 792 12.54 -24.33 6.03
C GLN A 792 11.07 -24.68 6.29
N LEU A 793 10.38 -23.90 7.13
CA LEU A 793 8.96 -24.09 7.45
C LEU A 793 8.03 -23.67 6.29
N ARG A 794 8.42 -22.66 5.52
CA ARG A 794 7.67 -22.21 4.32
C ARG A 794 7.73 -23.24 3.20
N ASP A 795 8.92 -23.75 2.94
CA ASP A 795 9.23 -24.54 1.74
C ASP A 795 9.09 -26.05 1.99
N ARG A 796 8.62 -26.44 3.18
CA ARG A 796 8.26 -27.82 3.49
C ARG A 796 7.15 -28.31 2.55
N PRO A 797 7.25 -29.54 1.99
CA PRO A 797 6.18 -30.13 1.21
C PRO A 797 4.87 -30.18 2.00
N ALA A 798 3.76 -29.76 1.39
CA ALA A 798 2.44 -29.93 1.98
C ALA A 798 2.21 -31.41 2.30
N GLY A 799 1.87 -31.74 3.56
CA GLY A 799 1.64 -33.12 4.00
C GLY A 799 2.66 -33.70 5.00
N ALA A 800 3.48 -32.86 5.65
CA ALA A 800 4.23 -33.28 6.84
C ALA A 800 3.39 -33.35 8.12
N SER A 801 2.14 -32.86 8.09
CA SER A 801 1.13 -33.21 9.10
C SER A 801 0.72 -34.68 8.92
N ARG A 802 0.39 -35.36 10.03
CA ARG A 802 -0.02 -36.78 10.09
C ARG A 802 -1.39 -37.05 9.42
N GLY A 803 -1.69 -36.43 8.29
CA GLY A 803 -2.90 -36.72 7.52
C GLY A 803 -2.83 -38.10 6.87
N VAL A 804 -4.00 -38.74 6.74
CA VAL A 804 -4.16 -40.04 6.08
C VAL A 804 -3.67 -39.93 4.63
N ARG A 805 -2.52 -40.54 4.34
CA ARG A 805 -1.98 -40.65 2.99
C ARG A 805 -2.71 -41.80 2.30
N LEU A 806 -3.40 -41.51 1.21
CA LEU A 806 -4.08 -42.54 0.42
C LEU A 806 -3.07 -43.41 -0.31
N THR A 807 -3.33 -44.71 -0.39
CA THR A 807 -2.60 -45.60 -1.31
C THR A 807 -3.01 -45.31 -2.76
N ALA A 808 -2.21 -45.75 -3.73
CA ALA A 808 -2.54 -45.60 -5.16
C ALA A 808 -3.92 -46.21 -5.50
N ASP A 809 -4.27 -47.34 -4.89
CA ASP A 809 -5.57 -47.99 -5.06
C ASP A 809 -6.73 -47.14 -4.52
N GLU A 810 -6.51 -46.46 -3.39
CA GLU A 810 -7.52 -45.57 -2.81
C GLU A 810 -7.70 -44.28 -3.63
N VAL A 811 -6.61 -43.77 -4.22
CA VAL A 811 -6.66 -42.64 -5.17
C VAL A 811 -7.44 -43.04 -6.41
N SER A 812 -7.13 -44.20 -7.00
CA SER A 812 -7.88 -44.73 -8.16
C SER A 812 -9.36 -44.88 -7.84
N LYS A 813 -9.69 -45.48 -6.68
CA LYS A 813 -11.07 -45.65 -6.24
C LYS A 813 -11.82 -44.32 -6.07
N LEU A 814 -11.15 -43.30 -5.55
CA LEU A 814 -11.72 -41.96 -5.43
C LEU A 814 -11.96 -41.31 -6.80
N VAL A 815 -11.03 -41.46 -7.75
CA VAL A 815 -11.20 -41.00 -9.13
C VAL A 815 -12.37 -41.73 -9.80
N ASP A 816 -12.50 -43.04 -9.61
CA ASP A 816 -13.60 -43.85 -10.14
C ASP A 816 -14.96 -43.39 -9.57
N GLN A 817 -15.04 -43.12 -8.26
CA GLN A 817 -16.25 -42.59 -7.63
C GLN A 817 -16.61 -41.17 -8.10
N LEU A 818 -15.61 -40.33 -8.40
CA LEU A 818 -15.85 -39.02 -9.03
C LEU A 818 -16.27 -39.16 -10.50
N ASN A 819 -15.97 -40.29 -11.13
CA ASN A 819 -16.36 -40.62 -12.49
C ASN A 819 -17.63 -41.45 -12.61
N SER A 820 -18.20 -41.94 -11.51
CA SER A 820 -19.44 -42.72 -11.55
C SER A 820 -20.63 -41.85 -11.94
N GLU A 821 -21.72 -42.48 -12.37
CA GLU A 821 -22.99 -41.79 -12.67
C GLU A 821 -23.85 -41.56 -11.42
N ASP A 822 -23.44 -42.08 -10.26
CA ASP A 822 -24.19 -41.99 -9.01
C ASP A 822 -23.83 -40.71 -8.23
N THR A 823 -24.80 -39.79 -8.15
CA THR A 823 -24.70 -38.53 -7.38
C THR A 823 -24.28 -38.76 -5.92
N ALA A 824 -24.74 -39.82 -5.25
CA ALA A 824 -24.40 -40.09 -3.85
C ALA A 824 -22.93 -40.52 -3.71
N GLU A 825 -22.42 -41.34 -4.64
CA GLU A 825 -21.01 -41.73 -4.69
C GLU A 825 -20.11 -40.54 -4.99
N GLN A 826 -20.49 -39.70 -5.95
CA GLN A 826 -19.76 -38.46 -6.27
C GLN A 826 -19.66 -37.55 -5.04
N ILE A 827 -20.77 -37.30 -4.35
CA ILE A 827 -20.80 -36.45 -3.13
C ILE A 827 -19.97 -37.08 -2.00
N ALA A 828 -20.02 -38.40 -1.83
CA ALA A 828 -19.22 -39.10 -0.84
C ALA A 828 -17.71 -39.00 -1.14
N ALA A 829 -17.32 -39.16 -2.40
CA ALA A 829 -15.95 -39.00 -2.87
C ALA A 829 -15.45 -37.56 -2.66
N ILE A 830 -16.26 -36.56 -3.00
CA ILE A 830 -15.96 -35.14 -2.74
C ILE A 830 -15.75 -34.90 -1.24
N LYS A 831 -16.65 -35.39 -0.38
CA LYS A 831 -16.52 -35.25 1.08
C LYS A 831 -15.25 -35.92 1.60
N LYS A 832 -14.94 -37.13 1.14
CA LYS A 832 -13.72 -37.85 1.50
C LYS A 832 -12.46 -37.12 1.02
N ALA A 833 -12.48 -36.52 -0.17
CA ALA A 833 -11.37 -35.69 -0.63
C ALA A 833 -11.13 -34.48 0.29
N THR A 834 -12.19 -33.88 0.87
CA THR A 834 -12.05 -32.75 1.81
C THR A 834 -11.56 -33.10 3.22
N THR A 835 -11.40 -34.39 3.52
CA THR A 835 -10.76 -34.83 4.78
C THR A 835 -9.28 -35.12 4.61
N LEU A 836 -8.77 -35.08 3.37
CA LEU A 836 -7.35 -35.25 3.09
C LEU A 836 -6.58 -33.99 3.48
N SER A 837 -5.36 -34.18 3.99
CA SER A 837 -4.41 -33.09 4.22
C SER A 837 -3.82 -32.56 2.89
N VAL A 838 -3.77 -33.40 1.86
CA VAL A 838 -3.36 -33.06 0.49
C VAL A 838 -4.28 -33.80 -0.47
N ILE A 839 -4.89 -33.09 -1.41
CA ILE A 839 -5.71 -33.69 -2.46
C ILE A 839 -4.78 -34.10 -3.62
N PRO A 840 -4.73 -35.38 -4.02
CA PRO A 840 -3.96 -35.81 -5.19
C PRO A 840 -4.40 -35.06 -6.46
N GLU A 841 -3.44 -34.77 -7.34
CA GLU A 841 -3.70 -34.00 -8.57
C GLU A 841 -4.75 -34.69 -9.46
N GLU A 842 -4.75 -36.02 -9.51
CA GLU A 842 -5.69 -36.83 -10.29
C GLU A 842 -7.12 -36.69 -9.75
N VAL A 843 -7.28 -36.62 -8.43
CA VAL A 843 -8.57 -36.43 -7.74
C VAL A 843 -9.06 -35.01 -7.96
N ALA A 844 -8.18 -34.00 -7.86
CA ALA A 844 -8.51 -32.61 -8.14
C ALA A 844 -8.95 -32.42 -9.61
N ALA A 845 -8.21 -33.00 -10.56
CA ALA A 845 -8.54 -32.96 -11.98
C ALA A 845 -9.86 -33.69 -12.28
N ALA A 846 -10.12 -34.84 -11.64
CA ALA A 846 -11.39 -35.56 -11.77
C ALA A 846 -12.57 -34.75 -11.22
N ALA A 847 -12.42 -34.10 -10.07
CA ALA A 847 -13.44 -33.22 -9.49
C ALA A 847 -13.71 -32.00 -10.38
N PHE A 848 -12.68 -31.40 -10.99
CA PHE A 848 -12.84 -30.29 -11.92
C PHE A 848 -13.61 -30.72 -13.19
N ARG A 849 -13.23 -31.85 -13.80
CA ARG A 849 -13.97 -32.42 -14.95
C ARG A 849 -15.43 -32.73 -14.57
N LEU A 850 -15.66 -33.26 -13.37
CA LEU A 850 -17.01 -33.52 -12.87
C LEU A 850 -17.83 -32.23 -12.76
N TYR A 851 -17.22 -31.15 -12.25
CA TYR A 851 -17.87 -29.84 -12.14
C TYR A 851 -18.31 -29.28 -13.50
N GLU A 852 -17.46 -29.39 -14.51
CA GLU A 852 -17.76 -28.92 -15.87
C GLU A 852 -18.91 -29.70 -16.53
N ARG A 853 -18.93 -31.02 -16.37
CA ARG A 853 -19.92 -31.89 -17.04
C ARG A 853 -21.24 -32.05 -16.30
N THR A 854 -21.24 -31.97 -14.97
CA THR A 854 -22.44 -32.27 -14.17
C THR A 854 -23.45 -31.12 -14.23
N LYS A 855 -24.73 -31.47 -14.36
CA LYS A 855 -25.88 -30.55 -14.24
C LYS A 855 -26.56 -30.62 -12.87
N ASP A 856 -26.06 -31.47 -11.97
CA ASP A 856 -26.62 -31.66 -10.63
C ASP A 856 -26.10 -30.56 -9.68
N ASP A 857 -27.02 -29.71 -9.20
CA ASP A 857 -26.72 -28.59 -8.31
C ASP A 857 -26.14 -29.02 -6.96
N ALA A 858 -26.49 -30.21 -6.44
CA ALA A 858 -25.97 -30.71 -5.18
C ALA A 858 -24.50 -31.11 -5.32
N VAL A 859 -24.14 -31.76 -6.44
CA VAL A 859 -22.76 -32.10 -6.77
C VAL A 859 -21.93 -30.83 -6.99
N ARG A 860 -22.43 -29.86 -7.76
CA ARG A 860 -21.75 -28.56 -7.96
C ARG A 860 -21.50 -27.83 -6.65
N LYS A 861 -22.52 -27.72 -5.78
CA LYS A 861 -22.37 -27.11 -4.44
C LYS A 861 -21.38 -27.86 -3.57
N ALA A 862 -21.37 -29.20 -3.62
CA ALA A 862 -20.40 -30.01 -2.89
C ALA A 862 -18.96 -29.74 -3.37
N ILE A 863 -18.72 -29.70 -4.69
CA ILE A 863 -17.41 -29.38 -5.27
C ILE A 863 -16.99 -27.96 -4.91
N MET A 864 -17.87 -26.96 -5.03
CA MET A 864 -17.54 -25.57 -4.66
C MET A 864 -17.23 -25.43 -3.17
N LYS A 865 -17.99 -26.07 -2.29
CA LYS A 865 -17.74 -26.08 -0.85
C LYS A 865 -16.44 -26.80 -0.50
N ALA A 866 -16.15 -27.92 -1.19
CA ALA A 866 -14.91 -28.66 -1.07
C ALA A 866 -13.70 -27.84 -1.54
N GLY A 867 -13.82 -27.19 -2.69
CA GLY A 867 -12.83 -26.26 -3.23
C GLY A 867 -12.60 -25.07 -2.30
N GLN A 868 -13.65 -24.45 -1.78
CA GLN A 868 -13.54 -23.38 -0.77
C GLN A 868 -12.83 -23.87 0.50
N LYS A 869 -13.12 -25.08 0.97
CA LYS A 869 -12.46 -25.68 2.14
C LYS A 869 -10.99 -26.01 1.88
N ALA A 870 -10.67 -26.57 0.71
CA ALA A 870 -9.29 -26.89 0.32
C ALA A 870 -8.45 -25.62 0.08
N MET A 871 -9.04 -24.59 -0.54
CA MET A 871 -8.41 -23.26 -0.67
C MET A 871 -8.27 -22.55 0.68
N GLY A 872 -9.06 -22.95 1.68
CA GLY A 872 -9.03 -22.43 3.06
C GLY A 872 -8.17 -23.24 4.03
N GLN A 873 -7.56 -24.36 3.62
CA GLN A 873 -6.61 -25.10 4.47
C GLN A 873 -5.32 -24.29 4.58
N GLN A 874 -5.19 -23.56 5.67
CA GLN A 874 -3.99 -22.83 6.04
C GLN A 874 -2.92 -23.84 6.50
N VAL A 875 -1.67 -23.66 6.06
CA VAL A 875 -0.54 -24.42 6.61
C VAL A 875 -0.43 -24.10 8.10
N CYS A 876 -0.41 -25.12 8.95
CA CYS A 876 -0.28 -24.98 10.39
C CYS A 876 1.04 -25.60 10.87
N TYR A 877 1.53 -25.15 12.01
CA TYR A 877 2.82 -25.54 12.57
C TYR A 877 2.65 -26.07 13.99
N THR A 878 3.57 -26.93 14.41
CA THR A 878 3.50 -27.50 15.77
C THR A 878 3.84 -26.42 16.82
N PRO A 879 3.39 -26.58 18.08
CA PRO A 879 3.75 -25.65 19.15
C PRO A 879 5.26 -25.47 19.32
N ASP A 880 6.04 -26.56 19.15
CA ASP A 880 7.49 -26.53 19.26
C ASP A 880 8.17 -25.73 18.14
N GLU A 881 7.66 -25.84 16.90
CA GLU A 881 8.15 -25.04 15.76
C GLU A 881 7.89 -23.56 15.98
N VAL A 882 6.68 -23.23 16.44
CA VAL A 882 6.26 -21.86 16.72
C VAL A 882 7.08 -21.27 17.87
N GLU A 883 7.36 -22.05 18.91
CA GLU A 883 8.19 -21.64 20.05
C GLU A 883 9.65 -21.36 19.63
N GLN A 884 10.21 -22.15 18.72
CA GLN A 884 11.54 -21.87 18.16
C GLN A 884 11.57 -20.57 17.37
N VAL A 885 10.53 -20.31 16.57
CA VAL A 885 10.40 -19.05 15.82
C VAL A 885 10.28 -17.87 16.79
N ARG A 886 9.47 -18.00 17.85
CA ARG A 886 9.31 -16.98 18.89
C ARG A 886 10.63 -16.64 19.57
N LYS A 887 11.41 -17.66 19.97
CA LYS A 887 12.75 -17.47 20.55
C LYS A 887 13.68 -16.71 19.60
N ARG A 888 13.73 -17.09 18.32
CA ARG A 888 14.56 -16.41 17.30
C ARG A 888 14.08 -15.01 16.93
N SER A 889 12.80 -14.70 17.17
CA SER A 889 12.22 -13.37 16.94
C SER A 889 12.44 -12.38 18.11
N THR A 890 12.95 -12.86 19.24
CA THR A 890 13.22 -12.02 20.40
C THR A 890 14.55 -11.29 20.23
N LEU A 891 14.58 -9.99 20.51
CA LEU A 891 15.82 -9.20 20.45
C LEU A 891 16.84 -9.70 21.47
N THR A 892 18.06 -9.98 21.01
CA THR A 892 19.18 -10.41 21.84
C THR A 892 20.45 -9.63 21.52
N VAL A 893 21.26 -9.38 22.55
CA VAL A 893 22.63 -8.87 22.38
C VAL A 893 23.44 -9.96 21.71
N THR A 894 23.98 -9.69 20.52
CA THR A 894 24.76 -10.67 19.75
C THR A 894 26.21 -10.72 20.19
N ARG A 895 26.74 -9.60 20.69
CA ARG A 895 28.08 -9.51 21.27
C ARG A 895 28.12 -8.43 22.33
N GLU A 896 28.86 -8.69 23.40
CA GLU A 896 29.14 -7.71 24.45
C GLU A 896 30.64 -7.67 24.72
N SER A 897 31.19 -6.47 24.94
CA SER A 897 32.61 -6.28 25.20
C SER A 897 32.88 -5.03 26.04
N SER A 898 34.08 -4.96 26.63
CA SER A 898 34.55 -3.79 27.38
C SER A 898 35.82 -3.24 26.73
N HIS A 899 35.90 -1.92 26.61
CA HIS A 899 37.02 -1.24 25.98
C HIS A 899 37.54 -0.10 26.85
N THR A 900 38.84 0.14 26.80
CA THR A 900 39.46 1.34 27.39
C THR A 900 39.53 2.43 26.35
N VAL A 901 39.16 3.64 26.75
CA VAL A 901 39.37 4.84 25.94
C VAL A 901 40.73 5.41 26.30
N ASP A 902 41.51 5.81 25.30
CA ASP A 902 42.83 6.38 25.53
C ASP A 902 42.76 7.78 26.16
N ARG A 903 43.93 8.39 26.39
CA ARG A 903 44.03 9.71 27.05
C ARG A 903 43.49 10.86 26.20
N GLU A 904 43.41 10.68 24.89
CA GLU A 904 42.93 11.67 23.93
C GLU A 904 41.44 11.46 23.59
N GLY A 905 40.79 10.48 24.21
CA GLY A 905 39.40 10.14 23.93
C GLY A 905 39.23 9.17 22.77
N GLY A 906 40.31 8.52 22.32
CA GLY A 906 40.31 7.54 21.24
C GLY A 906 39.74 6.20 21.67
N LEU A 907 38.82 5.65 20.88
CA LEU A 907 38.24 4.32 21.05
C LEU A 907 38.25 3.56 19.71
N LEU A 908 38.79 2.34 19.70
CA LEU A 908 38.83 1.49 18.51
C LEU A 908 37.90 0.28 18.71
N LEU A 909 36.89 0.15 17.85
CA LEU A 909 35.93 -0.96 17.91
C LEU A 909 36.05 -1.86 16.66
N PRO A 910 36.57 -3.09 16.79
CA PRO A 910 36.55 -4.06 15.70
C PRO A 910 35.16 -4.68 15.53
N LEU A 911 34.58 -4.49 14.35
CA LEU A 911 33.23 -4.90 13.99
C LEU A 911 33.23 -5.62 12.64
N THR A 912 32.30 -6.56 12.48
CA THR A 912 32.10 -7.32 11.24
C THR A 912 30.67 -7.14 10.78
N ILE A 913 30.47 -6.60 9.58
CA ILE A 913 29.15 -6.39 8.99
C ILE A 913 28.97 -7.45 7.90
N ALA A 914 27.88 -8.22 7.96
CA ALA A 914 27.54 -9.18 6.90
C ALA A 914 27.04 -8.46 5.64
N ALA A 915 27.11 -9.10 4.47
CA ALA A 915 26.39 -8.67 3.27
C ALA A 915 24.89 -8.50 3.57
N ASN A 916 24.33 -7.33 3.24
CA ASN A 916 22.96 -6.97 3.62
C ASN A 916 22.67 -7.12 5.12
N GLY A 917 23.68 -6.91 5.96
CA GLY A 917 23.58 -6.89 7.42
C GLY A 917 23.62 -5.47 7.99
N ALA A 918 22.94 -5.28 9.12
CA ALA A 918 23.03 -4.06 9.93
C ALA A 918 23.50 -4.41 11.35
N ASN A 919 24.40 -3.60 11.90
CA ASN A 919 24.88 -3.71 13.28
C ASN A 919 24.44 -2.45 14.03
N PHE A 920 23.67 -2.61 15.08
CA PHE A 920 23.34 -1.54 16.02
C PHE A 920 24.20 -1.70 17.27
N VAL A 921 25.02 -0.70 17.58
CA VAL A 921 26.01 -0.72 18.66
C VAL A 921 25.63 0.33 19.70
N ILE A 922 25.58 -0.07 20.96
CA ILE A 922 25.35 0.80 22.10
C ILE A 922 26.64 0.84 22.91
N ILE A 923 27.20 2.03 23.08
CA ILE A 923 28.43 2.30 23.83
C ILE A 923 28.05 3.14 25.04
N GLN A 924 28.33 2.63 26.24
CA GLN A 924 27.96 3.26 27.51
C GLN A 924 29.16 3.36 28.43
N PRO A 925 29.20 4.33 29.37
CA PRO A 925 30.21 4.34 30.40
C PRO A 925 30.11 3.04 31.23
N GLN A 926 31.24 2.40 31.45
CA GLN A 926 31.31 1.32 32.43
C GLN A 926 31.55 1.96 33.80
N GLU A 927 30.52 2.04 34.63
CA GLU A 927 30.69 2.43 36.04
C GLU A 927 31.74 1.52 36.68
N SER A 928 32.64 2.11 37.49
CA SER A 928 33.57 1.29 38.26
C SER A 928 32.75 0.51 39.29
N PRO A 929 32.90 -0.82 39.38
CA PRO A 929 32.13 -1.64 40.30
C PRO A 929 32.30 -1.24 41.76
#